data_AF-A0A2E3NE06-F1
#
_entry.id   AF-A0A2E3NE06-F1
#
_cell.length_a   1.000
_cell.length_b   1.000
_cell.length_c   1.000
_cell.angle_alpha   90.00
_cell.angle_beta   90.00
_cell.angle_gamma   90.00
#
_symmetry.space_group_name_H-M   'P 1'
#
loop_
_entity.id
_entity.type
_entity.pdbx_description
1 polymer ?
#
loop_
_entity_poly.entity_id
_entity_poly.type
_entity_poly.pdbx_seq_one_letter_code
_entity_poly.pdbx_strand_id
1 'polypeptide(L)'
;MEARVGDEAEGRERASGGLLAVAAVAMRLPRDGVPVEGEADVAAGVPSRLLVGSFRHRWAPRRSIIDSSCVPPAYTCPAVLAHESALRRSARLRRERERTRAWDRNRASRRSRAPHATVERPIRTAIRGRGHASPDAVRLGEPMSFRTRRAFLLVLTAALSALACGESPEPASPSAFAPEASTGAEEDARLVRYTEERAPCDHYTPNRLPLFGDLHVHTELSFDAAANTIGATPEDAYRYAKGEAIDFWPIEKGKPVGSFAIDRPLDFLAVTDHGEFLGERRLCRDPESPRYDAAFCQQARSDERTGMMLFGQVITTENPARLPQVCGQEGQLCRDWARDPWKRLGDAAEAAYDRSAACTFTSLKAYEYTGTPGTSNYHRNVIFRNGNVPPFPVSYVDAPYDSALWEGLDAACLEADGCEYLTIPHNSNLANGRMAPYMRLAPTIENRRAYAAKRQQREPIMEIFQHKGASECINGLSSVLGAPDELCDVEAVRFIGREEVYGVTNVDESGNLALGEAREVTQECGEGEIGSYGMLGAGCVDATDYLRSGLLVGLEEADAIGINSVKLGVVAATDTHAATPGAVDEADWRGHVSVESTPQERLQPGLLTSGIDGNPGGLAGVWAVENSRDAIFDAMLRRETFGTSGPRITPRFFGGWDYDADLCDRTDMVEAGYAGGVPMGGDLSAPASADAKPVFVATATRDPSRMGAPLQQLQLVKGWIDEEGQRRAQVIVLSGGPSDASVDLSTGERSGEGHDSLCAVYRDEDFDPSNSTYYYVRAVENPSARWSVFDCLRLPESERPAVCSDGSYPQTVQEMAWTSPIWHEAKE
;
A
#
# COMPACT_ATOMS: atom_id res chain seq x y z
N MET A 1 -60.07 19.28 34.12
CA MET A 1 -59.92 19.97 32.83
C MET A 1 -59.11 19.06 31.91
N GLU A 2 -59.61 17.86 31.58
CA GLU A 2 -60.79 17.51 30.74
C GLU A 2 -60.37 17.50 29.25
N ALA A 3 -60.26 16.33 28.61
CA ALA A 3 -61.33 15.44 28.10
C ALA A 3 -61.80 15.91 26.70
N ARG A 4 -61.49 15.19 25.60
CA ARG A 4 -62.06 13.91 25.07
C ARG A 4 -63.35 14.10 24.25
N VAL A 5 -63.66 13.11 23.39
CA VAL A 5 -64.77 13.03 22.41
C VAL A 5 -64.47 13.80 21.10
N GLY A 6 -64.75 13.27 19.90
CA GLY A 6 -65.28 11.94 19.55
C GLY A 6 -65.50 11.73 18.04
N ASP A 7 -66.06 10.55 17.70
CA ASP A 7 -66.68 10.08 16.44
C ASP A 7 -65.73 9.97 15.21
N GLU A 8 -65.47 8.78 14.66
CA GLU A 8 -66.32 7.86 13.86
C GLU A 8 -66.54 8.38 12.41
N ALA A 9 -66.09 7.78 11.31
CA ALA A 9 -65.83 6.40 10.86
C ALA A 9 -66.96 5.78 10.00
N GLU A 10 -66.81 5.85 8.67
CA GLU A 10 -67.51 4.96 7.72
C GLU A 10 -66.75 4.85 6.39
N GLY A 11 -67.06 3.83 5.56
CA GLY A 11 -66.53 3.73 4.20
C GLY A 11 -66.86 2.40 3.49
N ARG A 12 -67.05 2.43 2.16
CA ARG A 12 -67.11 1.20 1.32
C ARG A 12 -66.96 1.42 -0.20
N GLU A 13 -66.03 0.67 -0.77
CA GLU A 13 -66.03 -0.09 -2.04
C GLU A 13 -66.90 0.26 -3.28
N ARG A 14 -66.21 0.23 -4.44
CA ARG A 14 -66.57 -0.37 -5.77
C ARG A 14 -67.50 0.35 -6.79
N ALA A 15 -66.83 1.03 -7.73
CA ALA A 15 -66.64 0.65 -9.15
C ALA A 15 -67.84 0.39 -10.13
N SER A 16 -67.97 1.25 -11.14
CA SER A 16 -68.32 0.99 -12.58
C SER A 16 -68.47 2.36 -13.32
N GLY A 17 -68.31 2.52 -14.65
CA GLY A 17 -67.73 1.66 -15.70
C GLY A 17 -68.00 2.14 -17.16
N GLY A 18 -66.96 2.57 -17.91
CA GLY A 18 -66.98 2.87 -19.37
C GLY A 18 -67.47 4.27 -19.82
N LEU A 19 -67.27 4.75 -21.06
CA LEU A 19 -66.40 4.32 -22.19
C LEU A 19 -66.26 5.46 -23.27
N LEU A 20 -65.39 5.27 -24.29
CA LEU A 20 -65.04 6.13 -25.46
C LEU A 20 -64.19 7.39 -25.13
N ALA A 21 -63.03 7.69 -25.74
CA ALA A 21 -62.55 7.73 -27.16
C ALA A 21 -63.08 8.97 -27.92
N VAL A 22 -62.34 9.72 -28.77
CA VAL A 22 -61.13 9.52 -29.64
C VAL A 22 -60.27 10.82 -29.51
N ALA A 23 -58.95 10.95 -29.76
CA ALA A 23 -58.11 10.53 -30.89
C ALA A 23 -56.60 10.52 -30.57
N ALA A 24 -55.80 9.93 -31.46
CA ALA A 24 -54.34 10.01 -31.46
C ALA A 24 -53.81 10.35 -32.88
N VAL A 25 -52.67 11.05 -32.95
CA VAL A 25 -51.92 11.30 -34.20
C VAL A 25 -50.49 10.84 -33.98
N ALA A 26 -49.95 10.07 -34.92
CA ALA A 26 -48.59 9.55 -34.88
C ALA A 26 -47.81 10.00 -36.12
N MET A 27 -46.50 10.18 -35.97
CA MET A 27 -45.56 10.24 -37.10
C MET A 27 -44.60 9.07 -37.02
N ARG A 28 -44.46 8.36 -38.14
CA ARG A 28 -43.42 7.35 -38.40
C ARG A 28 -42.57 7.86 -39.57
N LEU A 29 -41.29 7.47 -39.59
CA LEU A 29 -40.50 7.42 -40.82
C LEU A 29 -40.20 5.95 -41.17
N PRO A 30 -40.08 5.58 -42.46
CA PRO A 30 -40.15 4.18 -42.90
C PRO A 30 -38.79 3.55 -43.23
N ARG A 31 -38.83 2.26 -43.62
CA ARG A 31 -37.74 1.52 -44.27
C ARG A 31 -38.19 0.98 -45.65
N ASP A 32 -37.20 0.49 -46.40
CA ASP A 32 -37.26 -0.39 -47.58
C ASP A 32 -37.58 0.23 -48.96
N GLY A 33 -36.70 -0.02 -49.96
CA GLY A 33 -36.92 0.35 -51.38
C GLY A 33 -35.66 0.60 -52.24
N VAL A 34 -35.10 -0.44 -52.87
CA VAL A 34 -34.08 -0.45 -53.97
C VAL A 34 -34.82 -0.11 -55.30
N PRO A 35 -34.30 0.52 -56.42
CA PRO A 35 -33.05 0.13 -57.16
C PRO A 35 -32.33 1.17 -58.12
N VAL A 36 -31.36 0.67 -58.92
CA VAL A 36 -30.82 1.13 -60.26
C VAL A 36 -29.69 2.20 -60.33
N GLU A 37 -28.66 1.96 -61.21
CA GLU A 37 -28.16 2.94 -62.22
C GLU A 37 -27.33 4.20 -61.83
N GLY A 38 -26.06 4.54 -62.14
CA GLY A 38 -24.87 3.92 -62.78
C GLY A 38 -23.86 4.97 -63.33
N GLU A 39 -22.64 4.52 -63.72
CA GLU A 39 -21.61 5.20 -64.56
C GLU A 39 -20.98 6.54 -64.05
N ALA A 40 -19.72 6.91 -64.36
CA ALA A 40 -18.50 6.21 -64.82
C ALA A 40 -17.26 7.06 -64.41
N ASP A 41 -16.06 6.50 -64.14
CA ASP A 41 -14.84 6.45 -65.02
C ASP A 41 -13.61 6.74 -64.09
N VAL A 42 -12.29 6.59 -64.35
CA VAL A 42 -11.38 5.83 -65.28
C VAL A 42 -9.93 6.08 -64.74
N ALA A 43 -8.86 5.27 -64.91
CA ALA A 43 -8.61 3.91 -65.39
C ALA A 43 -7.37 3.33 -64.63
N ALA A 44 -7.36 2.05 -64.24
CA ALA A 44 -6.61 0.94 -64.88
C ALA A 44 -5.06 0.86 -64.70
N GLY A 45 -4.58 -0.29 -64.19
CA GLY A 45 -3.16 -0.66 -64.09
C GLY A 45 -2.96 -2.08 -63.54
N VAL A 46 -2.81 -3.08 -64.42
CA VAL A 46 -2.88 -4.54 -64.17
C VAL A 46 -1.99 -5.23 -65.24
N PRO A 47 -1.11 -6.22 -64.95
CA PRO A 47 -1.56 -7.62 -64.78
C PRO A 47 -0.74 -8.57 -63.88
N SER A 48 -1.31 -9.76 -63.66
CA SER A 48 -0.84 -10.86 -62.80
C SER A 48 -0.76 -12.22 -63.54
N ARG A 49 -0.26 -13.27 -62.87
CA ARG A 49 -0.38 -14.71 -63.22
C ARG A 49 -0.18 -15.54 -61.92
N LEU A 50 -1.16 -16.34 -61.48
CA LEU A 50 -1.46 -17.75 -61.85
C LEU A 50 -0.42 -18.73 -61.28
N LEU A 51 -0.77 -19.86 -60.62
CA LEU A 51 -1.87 -20.82 -60.85
C LEU A 51 -2.51 -21.39 -59.55
N VAL A 52 -3.60 -22.16 -59.66
CA VAL A 52 -4.38 -22.77 -58.54
C VAL A 52 -4.89 -24.18 -58.88
N GLY A 53 -4.97 -25.08 -57.89
CA GLY A 53 -5.89 -26.23 -57.89
C GLY A 53 -5.64 -27.28 -56.78
N SER A 54 -6.62 -28.05 -56.28
CA SER A 54 -8.10 -27.97 -56.41
C SER A 54 -8.87 -29.03 -55.56
N PHE A 55 -10.14 -28.78 -55.18
CA PHE A 55 -11.17 -29.70 -54.60
C PHE A 55 -10.94 -30.24 -53.15
N ARG A 56 -11.88 -30.12 -52.17
CA ARG A 56 -13.20 -30.78 -51.89
C ARG A 56 -13.10 -32.29 -51.56
N HIS A 57 -13.86 -32.95 -50.68
CA HIS A 57 -14.99 -32.64 -49.75
C HIS A 57 -15.05 -33.75 -48.64
N ARG A 58 -15.39 -33.49 -47.36
CA ARG A 58 -16.73 -33.54 -46.69
C ARG A 58 -17.37 -34.95 -46.53
N TRP A 59 -17.91 -35.22 -45.32
CA TRP A 59 -18.73 -36.37 -44.83
C TRP A 59 -18.01 -37.58 -44.15
N ALA A 60 -18.78 -38.27 -43.30
CA ALA A 60 -18.43 -39.39 -42.40
C ALA A 60 -19.60 -40.41 -42.38
N PRO A 61 -19.70 -41.38 -41.44
CA PRO A 61 -18.75 -42.40 -40.97
C PRO A 61 -19.28 -43.85 -41.21
N ARG A 62 -18.50 -44.92 -40.97
CA ARG A 62 -19.01 -46.28 -40.70
C ARG A 62 -18.03 -47.20 -39.94
N ARG A 63 -18.53 -48.34 -39.44
CA ARG A 63 -17.92 -49.21 -38.40
C ARG A 63 -17.21 -50.47 -38.96
N SER A 64 -16.50 -51.17 -38.05
CA SER A 64 -16.47 -52.65 -37.87
C SER A 64 -15.44 -53.44 -38.75
N ILE A 65 -14.91 -54.62 -38.36
CA ILE A 65 -15.16 -55.50 -37.19
C ILE A 65 -14.02 -56.55 -36.98
N ILE A 66 -13.73 -56.99 -35.73
CA ILE A 66 -13.10 -58.29 -35.30
C ILE A 66 -11.62 -58.56 -35.74
N ASP A 67 -10.71 -59.28 -35.06
CA ASP A 67 -10.43 -59.79 -33.68
C ASP A 67 -8.99 -60.42 -33.73
N SER A 68 -8.23 -60.83 -32.70
CA SER A 68 -8.18 -60.77 -31.21
C SER A 68 -6.66 -60.96 -30.84
N SER A 69 -6.10 -61.44 -29.71
CA SER A 69 -6.44 -62.02 -28.38
C SER A 69 -5.18 -61.79 -27.46
N CYS A 70 -4.99 -62.23 -26.21
CA CYS A 70 -5.67 -63.07 -25.19
C CYS A 70 -5.74 -62.33 -23.83
N VAL A 71 -6.48 -62.87 -22.84
CA VAL A 71 -6.87 -62.33 -21.50
C VAL A 71 -6.99 -63.54 -20.53
N PRO A 72 -6.85 -63.48 -19.15
CA PRO A 72 -6.89 -62.38 -18.15
C PRO A 72 -5.58 -62.33 -17.27
N PRO A 73 -5.50 -61.85 -15.98
CA PRO A 73 -6.45 -61.16 -15.07
C PRO A 73 -5.92 -59.90 -14.31
N ALA A 74 -6.77 -59.30 -13.47
CA ALA A 74 -6.51 -58.07 -12.69
C ALA A 74 -6.19 -58.31 -11.19
N TYR A 75 -5.56 -57.33 -10.52
CA TYR A 75 -5.46 -57.26 -9.05
C TYR A 75 -5.52 -55.82 -8.48
N THR A 76 -6.41 -55.66 -7.50
CA THR A 76 -6.53 -54.68 -6.39
C THR A 76 -5.53 -53.54 -6.18
N CYS A 77 -6.05 -52.32 -5.95
CA CYS A 77 -5.36 -51.25 -5.20
C CYS A 77 -5.41 -51.49 -3.66
N PRO A 78 -4.38 -51.09 -2.89
CA PRO A 78 -4.35 -51.24 -1.42
C PRO A 78 -4.94 -50.02 -0.68
N ALA A 79 -6.18 -50.11 -0.21
CA ALA A 79 -6.83 -49.07 0.60
C ALA A 79 -6.43 -49.15 2.10
N VAL A 80 -5.16 -48.90 2.44
CA VAL A 80 -4.62 -49.08 3.82
C VAL A 80 -3.78 -47.90 4.32
N LEU A 81 -4.30 -46.66 4.20
CA LEU A 81 -3.79 -45.49 4.96
C LEU A 81 -4.89 -44.59 5.52
N ALA A 82 -6.02 -44.43 4.81
CA ALA A 82 -7.12 -43.55 5.23
C ALA A 82 -7.87 -44.00 6.51
N HIS A 83 -7.67 -45.23 6.99
CA HIS A 83 -8.48 -45.81 8.08
C HIS A 83 -7.89 -45.64 9.49
N GLU A 84 -6.57 -45.43 9.62
CA GLU A 84 -5.94 -45.16 10.92
C GLU A 84 -6.18 -43.72 11.41
N SER A 85 -6.15 -42.75 10.50
CA SER A 85 -6.34 -41.32 10.82
C SER A 85 -7.73 -41.05 11.40
N ALA A 86 -8.77 -41.69 10.86
CA ALA A 86 -10.14 -41.64 11.39
C ALA A 86 -10.26 -42.23 12.82
N LEU A 87 -9.54 -43.34 13.09
CA LEU A 87 -9.51 -43.96 14.42
C LEU A 87 -8.73 -43.11 15.44
N ARG A 88 -7.65 -42.44 15.02
CA ARG A 88 -6.90 -41.50 15.88
C ARG A 88 -7.73 -40.24 16.22
N ARG A 89 -8.44 -39.64 15.25
CA ARG A 89 -9.34 -38.49 15.51
C ARG A 89 -10.48 -38.85 16.48
N SER A 90 -11.14 -39.99 16.29
CA SER A 90 -12.23 -40.43 17.18
C SER A 90 -11.75 -40.82 18.59
N ALA A 91 -10.52 -41.32 18.74
CA ALA A 91 -9.90 -41.56 20.04
C ALA A 91 -9.56 -40.26 20.81
N ARG A 92 -9.15 -39.20 20.11
CA ARG A 92 -8.85 -37.88 20.70
C ARG A 92 -10.12 -37.24 21.29
N LEU A 93 -11.18 -37.11 20.49
CA LEU A 93 -12.47 -36.54 20.89
C LEU A 93 -13.11 -37.27 22.09
N ARG A 94 -12.85 -38.57 22.25
CA ARG A 94 -13.33 -39.36 23.40
C ARG A 94 -12.59 -39.01 24.70
N ARG A 95 -11.26 -38.83 24.64
CA ARG A 95 -10.42 -38.40 25.78
C ARG A 95 -10.73 -36.96 26.21
N GLU A 96 -11.02 -36.08 25.27
CA GLU A 96 -11.41 -34.69 25.54
C GLU A 96 -12.77 -34.65 26.27
N ARG A 97 -13.79 -35.37 25.79
CA ARG A 97 -15.10 -35.47 26.48
C ARG A 97 -15.03 -36.13 27.87
N GLU A 98 -14.07 -37.02 28.10
CA GLU A 98 -13.82 -37.60 29.43
C GLU A 98 -13.09 -36.62 30.37
N ARG A 99 -12.20 -35.76 29.84
CA ARG A 99 -11.60 -34.64 30.59
C ARG A 99 -12.63 -33.61 31.04
N THR A 100 -13.53 -33.14 30.17
CA THR A 100 -14.59 -32.17 30.56
C THR A 100 -15.45 -32.73 31.70
N ARG A 101 -15.87 -34.00 31.55
CA ARG A 101 -16.64 -34.74 32.57
C ARG A 101 -15.85 -35.03 33.86
N ALA A 102 -14.54 -34.86 33.90
CA ALA A 102 -13.76 -34.91 35.14
C ALA A 102 -13.71 -33.52 35.82
N TRP A 103 -13.64 -32.45 35.02
CA TRP A 103 -13.58 -31.06 35.49
C TRP A 103 -14.88 -30.64 36.20
N ASP A 104 -16.04 -30.89 35.58
CA ASP A 104 -17.36 -30.55 36.16
C ASP A 104 -17.61 -31.23 37.52
N ARG A 105 -17.16 -32.48 37.68
CA ARG A 105 -17.32 -33.22 38.94
C ARG A 105 -16.47 -32.67 40.09
N ASN A 106 -15.38 -31.95 39.80
CA ASN A 106 -14.61 -31.23 40.83
C ASN A 106 -15.23 -29.87 41.20
N ARG A 107 -16.00 -29.24 40.30
CA ARG A 107 -16.66 -27.94 40.58
C ARG A 107 -17.80 -28.06 41.60
N ALA A 108 -18.39 -29.26 41.76
CA ALA A 108 -19.51 -29.53 42.65
C ALA A 108 -19.15 -29.74 44.14
N SER A 109 -17.88 -29.96 44.49
CA SER A 109 -17.47 -30.37 45.85
C SER A 109 -16.95 -29.23 46.76
N ARG A 110 -16.78 -28.01 46.24
CA ARG A 110 -16.23 -26.87 46.97
C ARG A 110 -17.19 -25.67 47.09
N ARG A 111 -18.38 -25.91 47.67
CA ARG A 111 -19.24 -24.85 48.24
C ARG A 111 -19.78 -25.23 49.63
N SER A 112 -18.99 -24.97 50.67
CA SER A 112 -19.51 -24.79 52.04
C SER A 112 -18.55 -23.94 52.88
N ARG A 113 -19.10 -23.26 53.90
CA ARG A 113 -18.43 -22.40 54.91
C ARG A 113 -17.94 -21.01 54.46
N ALA A 114 -18.77 -20.01 54.71
CA ALA A 114 -18.31 -18.74 55.33
C ALA A 114 -18.18 -18.95 56.86
N PRO A 115 -17.59 -18.01 57.63
CA PRO A 115 -18.40 -16.91 58.18
C PRO A 115 -17.70 -15.53 58.31
N HIS A 116 -18.49 -14.56 58.79
CA HIS A 116 -18.21 -13.12 58.98
C HIS A 116 -16.96 -12.72 59.80
N ALA A 117 -16.48 -11.51 59.53
CA ALA A 117 -16.14 -10.51 60.56
C ALA A 117 -16.34 -9.07 60.02
N THR A 118 -16.66 -8.10 60.89
CA THR A 118 -16.89 -6.68 60.58
C THR A 118 -16.05 -5.77 61.47
N VAL A 119 -15.48 -4.69 60.91
CA VAL A 119 -15.01 -3.49 61.64
C VAL A 119 -15.22 -2.25 60.76
N GLU A 120 -15.60 -1.11 61.36
CA GLU A 120 -15.77 0.19 60.68
C GLU A 120 -14.60 1.18 60.97
N ARG A 121 -14.60 2.29 60.21
CA ARG A 121 -14.27 3.68 60.64
C ARG A 121 -12.79 4.14 60.63
N PRO A 122 -12.53 5.48 60.56
CA PRO A 122 -11.57 6.05 59.59
C PRO A 122 -10.56 7.03 60.23
N ILE A 123 -9.83 7.85 59.45
CA ILE A 123 -9.46 9.23 59.85
C ILE A 123 -8.97 10.17 58.71
N ARG A 124 -9.60 11.35 58.66
CA ARG A 124 -9.16 12.73 58.29
C ARG A 124 -8.20 13.04 57.12
N THR A 125 -8.76 13.83 56.19
CA THR A 125 -8.28 15.12 55.64
C THR A 125 -7.14 15.87 56.35
N ALA A 126 -6.31 16.54 55.55
CA ALA A 126 -5.59 17.77 55.88
C ALA A 126 -5.63 18.77 54.69
N ILE A 127 -5.56 20.09 54.95
CA ILE A 127 -5.75 21.15 53.93
C ILE A 127 -4.65 22.23 54.06
N ARG A 128 -4.02 22.60 52.93
CA ARG A 128 -3.36 23.90 52.61
C ARG A 128 -2.75 23.81 51.18
N GLY A 129 -2.80 24.80 50.29
CA GLY A 129 -3.60 26.04 50.28
C GLY A 129 -2.78 27.28 49.85
N ARG A 130 -3.30 28.04 48.85
CA ARG A 130 -2.74 29.24 48.16
C ARG A 130 -1.71 28.92 47.06
N GLY A 131 -1.64 29.67 45.96
CA GLY A 131 -2.50 30.80 45.54
C GLY A 131 -2.23 31.28 44.09
N HIS A 132 -3.09 32.14 43.55
CA HIS A 132 -2.92 32.75 42.22
C HIS A 132 -1.77 33.79 42.18
N ALA A 133 -1.10 33.93 41.03
CA ALA A 133 -1.15 35.16 40.20
C ALA A 133 -0.14 35.12 39.03
N SER A 134 -0.60 35.38 37.81
CA SER A 134 0.13 36.27 36.89
C SER A 134 -0.26 37.71 37.24
N PRO A 135 0.58 38.72 36.92
CA PRO A 135 0.22 39.52 35.74
C PRO A 135 1.41 40.17 34.98
N ASP A 136 1.02 40.85 33.89
CA ASP A 136 1.64 42.02 33.24
C ASP A 136 2.96 41.90 32.46
N ALA A 137 2.85 42.30 31.18
CA ALA A 137 3.95 42.63 30.30
C ALA A 137 4.26 44.14 30.36
N VAL A 138 5.55 44.50 30.33
CA VAL A 138 5.99 45.88 30.06
C VAL A 138 7.24 45.87 29.19
N ARG A 139 7.13 46.41 27.97
CA ARG A 139 8.14 47.28 27.34
C ARG A 139 7.61 47.91 26.04
N LEU A 140 7.28 49.20 26.12
CA LEU A 140 7.27 50.09 24.97
C LEU A 140 8.54 50.93 24.99
N GLY A 141 9.12 51.19 23.82
CA GLY A 141 10.29 52.04 23.62
C GLY A 141 10.31 52.49 22.16
N GLU A 142 10.10 53.79 21.92
CA GLU A 142 9.80 54.35 20.60
C GLU A 142 11.04 54.63 19.72
N PRO A 143 10.86 54.84 18.40
CA PRO A 143 11.93 54.64 17.41
C PRO A 143 12.75 55.89 17.10
N MET A 144 13.87 55.68 16.38
CA MET A 144 14.55 56.75 15.62
C MET A 144 14.47 56.48 14.11
N SER A 145 13.90 57.43 13.36
CA SER A 145 13.94 57.44 11.90
C SER A 145 15.22 58.11 11.40
N PHE A 146 15.73 57.69 10.24
CA PHE A 146 16.50 58.60 9.37
C PHE A 146 16.09 58.50 7.89
N ARG A 147 16.33 59.56 7.13
CA ARG A 147 15.69 59.82 5.83
C ARG A 147 16.61 59.57 4.64
N THR A 148 16.12 58.75 3.71
CA THR A 148 15.95 59.06 2.26
C THR A 148 17.00 59.94 1.55
N ARG A 149 17.63 59.42 0.47
CA ARG A 149 17.49 59.92 -0.94
C ARG A 149 18.49 59.31 -1.96
N ARG A 150 17.95 59.00 -3.15
CA ARG A 150 18.50 59.15 -4.54
C ARG A 150 19.96 58.71 -4.80
N ALA A 151 20.28 57.67 -5.60
CA ALA A 151 20.00 57.44 -7.03
C ALA A 151 20.75 58.38 -8.00
N PHE A 152 21.49 57.81 -8.98
CA PHE A 152 21.65 58.33 -10.37
C PHE A 152 22.29 57.28 -11.32
N LEU A 153 22.17 57.57 -12.62
CA LEU A 153 22.54 56.88 -13.89
C LEU A 153 23.85 56.03 -13.93
N LEU A 154 24.01 54.95 -14.70
CA LEU A 154 23.79 54.68 -16.16
C LEU A 154 24.90 55.26 -17.08
N VAL A 155 25.64 54.41 -17.82
CA VAL A 155 26.29 54.68 -19.12
C VAL A 155 26.57 53.35 -19.85
N LEU A 156 26.41 53.32 -21.18
CA LEU A 156 26.82 52.21 -22.07
C LEU A 156 28.15 52.54 -22.77
N THR A 157 28.91 51.51 -23.17
CA THR A 157 29.71 51.54 -24.41
C THR A 157 29.82 50.14 -25.02
N ALA A 158 29.89 50.04 -26.35
CA ALA A 158 29.99 48.78 -27.10
C ALA A 158 30.88 48.92 -28.34
N ALA A 159 31.49 47.81 -28.78
CA ALA A 159 32.14 47.57 -30.07
C ALA A 159 32.18 46.03 -30.28
N LEU A 160 31.97 45.38 -31.44
CA LEU A 160 32.49 45.58 -32.82
C LEU A 160 34.02 45.42 -32.89
N SER A 161 34.65 44.60 -33.75
CA SER A 161 34.24 43.59 -34.78
C SER A 161 35.43 42.58 -34.93
N ALA A 162 35.58 41.63 -35.86
CA ALA A 162 34.97 41.34 -37.19
C ALA A 162 35.06 39.83 -37.56
N LEU A 163 35.15 39.48 -38.85
CA LEU A 163 35.22 38.12 -39.40
C LEU A 163 36.63 37.76 -39.92
N ALA A 164 36.97 36.46 -39.95
CA ALA A 164 37.86 35.84 -40.95
C ALA A 164 37.56 34.32 -41.05
N CYS A 165 37.90 33.69 -42.19
CA CYS A 165 37.62 32.26 -42.48
C CYS A 165 38.91 31.42 -42.51
N GLY A 166 38.80 30.09 -42.35
CA GLY A 166 39.86 29.14 -42.76
C GLY A 166 39.78 27.75 -42.11
N GLU A 167 39.80 26.71 -42.96
CA GLU A 167 40.13 25.28 -42.79
C GLU A 167 40.04 24.56 -41.41
N SER A 168 39.38 23.39 -41.42
CA SER A 168 39.62 22.29 -40.47
C SER A 168 40.95 21.58 -40.74
N PRO A 169 41.57 20.95 -39.73
CA PRO A 169 41.41 19.48 -39.64
C PRO A 169 41.21 18.94 -38.20
N GLU A 170 41.15 17.61 -38.10
CA GLU A 170 40.74 16.79 -36.94
C GLU A 170 41.75 16.67 -35.77
N PRO A 171 41.35 16.09 -34.60
CA PRO A 171 41.85 16.56 -33.30
C PRO A 171 43.07 15.80 -32.73
N ALA A 172 43.72 16.44 -31.75
CA ALA A 172 44.66 15.83 -30.82
C ALA A 172 44.39 16.31 -29.38
N SER A 173 44.59 15.44 -28.39
CA SER A 173 44.15 15.65 -27.01
C SER A 173 44.95 16.71 -26.23
N PRO A 174 44.31 17.57 -25.42
CA PRO A 174 44.99 18.35 -24.40
C PRO A 174 45.22 17.49 -23.14
N SER A 175 46.48 17.25 -22.80
CA SER A 175 46.86 16.72 -21.48
C SER A 175 47.05 17.86 -20.48
N ALA A 176 46.65 17.61 -19.23
CA ALA A 176 47.09 18.31 -18.01
C ALA A 176 47.22 19.85 -18.05
N PHE A 177 46.16 20.54 -17.62
CA PHE A 177 46.33 21.71 -16.76
C PHE A 177 46.16 21.27 -15.31
N ALA A 178 47.18 21.50 -14.48
CA ALA A 178 47.07 21.34 -13.03
C ALA A 178 46.40 22.59 -12.43
N PRO A 179 45.45 22.46 -11.49
CA PRO A 179 44.89 23.61 -10.78
C PRO A 179 45.94 24.20 -9.83
N GLU A 180 45.98 25.53 -9.72
CA GLU A 180 46.74 26.19 -8.66
C GLU A 180 46.07 25.94 -7.30
N ALA A 181 46.87 25.63 -6.27
CA ALA A 181 46.34 25.22 -4.98
C ALA A 181 45.77 26.40 -4.17
N SER A 182 44.46 26.59 -4.21
CA SER A 182 43.75 27.46 -3.26
C SER A 182 43.62 26.76 -1.90
N THR A 183 44.47 27.14 -0.95
CA THR A 183 44.40 26.63 0.43
C THR A 183 43.18 27.17 1.17
N GLY A 184 42.32 26.30 1.75
CA GLY A 184 41.41 26.74 2.82
C GLY A 184 39.94 26.34 2.73
N ALA A 185 39.61 25.16 2.21
CA ALA A 185 38.38 24.45 2.58
C ALA A 185 38.66 22.94 2.55
N GLU A 186 38.36 22.25 3.65
CA GLU A 186 38.04 20.83 3.57
C GLU A 186 36.58 20.77 3.09
N GLU A 187 36.31 20.09 1.97
CA GLU A 187 34.93 19.75 1.63
C GLU A 187 34.45 18.74 2.67
N ASP A 188 33.44 19.12 3.47
CA ASP A 188 32.78 18.23 4.43
C ASP A 188 32.17 17.07 3.63
N ALA A 189 32.83 15.91 3.69
CA ALA A 189 32.59 14.75 2.83
C ALA A 189 31.32 13.97 3.24
N ARG A 190 30.20 14.69 3.37
CA ARG A 190 28.88 14.14 3.65
C ARG A 190 28.44 13.23 2.51
N LEU A 191 27.79 12.14 2.90
CA LEU A 191 27.18 11.16 1.99
C LEU A 191 25.83 11.62 1.42
N VAL A 192 25.41 12.87 1.67
CA VAL A 192 24.20 13.49 1.13
C VAL A 192 24.57 14.70 0.29
N ARG A 193 23.93 14.84 -0.88
CA ARG A 193 24.04 16.03 -1.74
C ARG A 193 22.67 16.69 -1.82
N TYR A 194 22.55 17.92 -1.31
CA TYR A 194 21.28 18.65 -1.36
C TYR A 194 20.92 19.05 -2.79
N THR A 195 19.65 18.84 -3.16
CA THR A 195 19.06 19.31 -4.42
C THR A 195 18.21 20.58 -4.25
N GLU A 196 18.06 21.09 -3.03
CA GLU A 196 17.34 22.32 -2.68
C GLU A 196 18.10 23.19 -1.66
N GLU A 197 17.70 24.46 -1.51
CA GLU A 197 18.29 25.36 -0.52
C GLU A 197 17.82 24.99 0.90
N ARG A 198 18.74 24.47 1.73
CA ARG A 198 18.54 24.19 3.16
C ARG A 198 19.84 24.29 3.94
N ALA A 199 19.75 24.39 5.27
CA ALA A 199 20.93 24.21 6.14
C ALA A 199 21.29 22.70 6.25
N PRO A 200 22.57 22.32 6.36
CA PRO A 200 22.95 20.93 6.63
C PRO A 200 22.44 20.48 8.01
N CYS A 201 22.10 19.19 8.17
CA CYS A 201 21.64 18.70 9.48
C CYS A 201 22.77 18.68 10.52
N ASP A 202 22.44 19.09 11.75
CA ASP A 202 23.27 18.91 12.94
C ASP A 202 23.39 17.42 13.30
N HIS A 203 22.29 16.66 13.13
CA HIS A 203 22.24 15.23 13.43
C HIS A 203 22.48 14.39 12.16
N TYR A 204 23.76 14.17 11.84
CA TYR A 204 24.23 13.38 10.71
C TYR A 204 25.10 12.21 11.19
N THR A 205 24.99 11.04 10.54
CA THR A 205 25.89 9.91 10.76
C THR A 205 26.07 9.06 9.49
N PRO A 206 27.32 8.66 9.15
CA PRO A 206 27.56 7.78 8.00
C PRO A 206 26.94 6.38 8.19
N ASN A 207 26.73 5.96 9.44
CA ASN A 207 26.13 4.67 9.81
C ASN A 207 24.59 4.67 9.68
N ARG A 208 23.98 5.81 9.35
CA ARG A 208 22.54 6.00 9.09
C ARG A 208 21.64 5.87 10.33
N LEU A 209 20.69 6.78 10.45
CA LEU A 209 19.62 6.83 11.45
C LEU A 209 18.41 6.02 10.96
N PRO A 210 17.70 5.29 11.83
CA PRO A 210 16.39 4.75 11.50
C PRO A 210 15.37 5.88 11.62
N LEU A 211 14.71 6.22 10.52
CA LEU A 211 13.64 7.21 10.49
C LEU A 211 12.32 6.50 10.19
N PHE A 212 11.26 6.88 10.90
CA PHE A 212 9.91 6.34 10.74
C PHE A 212 8.96 7.40 10.22
N GLY A 213 8.25 7.09 9.15
CA GLY A 213 7.26 7.98 8.55
C GLY A 213 6.07 7.23 8.00
N ASP A 214 5.25 7.97 7.28
CA ASP A 214 4.10 7.44 6.54
C ASP A 214 4.20 7.95 5.09
N LEU A 215 3.89 7.08 4.14
CA LEU A 215 4.03 7.34 2.69
C LEU A 215 2.71 7.22 1.93
N HIS A 216 1.60 6.95 2.62
CA HIS A 216 0.30 6.72 1.99
C HIS A 216 -0.85 7.27 2.86
N VAL A 217 -1.29 8.49 2.55
CA VAL A 217 -2.11 9.32 3.47
C VAL A 217 -3.03 10.25 2.69
N HIS A 218 -4.34 10.12 2.90
CA HIS A 218 -5.38 10.88 2.20
C HIS A 218 -6.10 11.89 3.10
N THR A 219 -6.57 13.00 2.52
CA THR A 219 -7.20 14.14 3.20
C THR A 219 -8.50 14.59 2.49
N GLU A 220 -9.03 15.78 2.79
CA GLU A 220 -10.23 16.34 2.14
C GLU A 220 -10.09 16.58 0.61
N LEU A 221 -8.94 16.32 0.00
CA LEU A 221 -8.70 16.50 -1.44
C LEU A 221 -8.91 15.20 -2.24
N SER A 222 -8.65 14.04 -1.64
CA SER A 222 -8.99 12.71 -2.19
C SER A 222 -10.50 12.59 -2.46
N PHE A 223 -10.85 11.74 -3.43
CA PHE A 223 -12.23 11.58 -3.90
C PHE A 223 -13.08 10.63 -3.04
N ASP A 224 -12.46 9.73 -2.28
CA ASP A 224 -13.09 8.68 -1.45
C ASP A 224 -12.80 8.83 0.06
N ALA A 225 -11.79 9.62 0.43
CA ALA A 225 -11.33 9.79 1.81
C ALA A 225 -12.43 10.30 2.76
N ALA A 226 -12.49 9.69 3.93
CA ALA A 226 -13.37 10.07 5.03
C ALA A 226 -13.05 11.45 5.62
N ALA A 227 -11.80 11.91 5.47
CA ALA A 227 -11.36 13.27 5.76
C ALA A 227 -12.24 14.36 5.11
N ASN A 228 -12.89 14.08 3.98
CA ASN A 228 -13.93 14.96 3.38
C ASN A 228 -15.12 15.26 4.31
N THR A 229 -15.46 14.34 5.21
CA THR A 229 -16.56 14.49 6.18
C THR A 229 -16.08 15.11 7.50
N ILE A 230 -14.80 14.92 7.85
CA ILE A 230 -14.15 15.61 8.97
C ILE A 230 -13.91 17.09 8.62
N GLY A 231 -13.55 17.38 7.37
CA GLY A 231 -12.90 18.63 6.98
C GLY A 231 -11.41 18.65 7.34
N ALA A 232 -10.75 17.47 7.36
CA ALA A 232 -9.36 17.33 7.75
C ALA A 232 -8.43 17.58 6.55
N THR A 233 -7.51 18.51 6.72
CA THR A 233 -6.76 19.11 5.61
C THR A 233 -5.37 18.48 5.37
N PRO A 234 -4.72 18.72 4.21
CA PRO A 234 -3.29 18.45 4.03
C PRO A 234 -2.44 19.09 5.13
N GLU A 235 -2.77 20.32 5.51
CA GLU A 235 -2.11 21.04 6.59
C GLU A 235 -2.29 20.33 7.95
N ASP A 236 -3.46 19.74 8.22
CA ASP A 236 -3.75 18.97 9.44
C ASP A 236 -3.05 17.61 9.48
N ALA A 237 -2.89 16.91 8.34
CA ALA A 237 -2.10 15.68 8.29
C ALA A 237 -0.65 15.92 8.73
N TYR A 238 -0.03 17.01 8.24
CA TYR A 238 1.31 17.42 8.70
C TYR A 238 1.34 17.84 10.17
N ARG A 239 0.28 18.47 10.70
CA ARG A 239 0.16 18.81 12.13
C ARG A 239 0.06 17.55 13.00
N TYR A 240 -0.79 16.60 12.62
CA TYR A 240 -0.96 15.31 13.29
C TYR A 240 0.35 14.51 13.35
N ALA A 241 1.06 14.39 12.21
CA ALA A 241 2.36 13.73 12.15
C ALA A 241 3.43 14.37 13.06
N LYS A 242 3.32 15.68 13.35
CA LYS A 242 4.20 16.39 14.30
C LYS A 242 3.73 16.32 15.76
N GLY A 243 2.70 15.55 16.08
CA GLY A 243 2.18 15.38 17.44
C GLY A 243 1.16 16.44 17.88
N GLU A 244 0.65 17.27 16.97
CA GLU A 244 -0.48 18.16 17.30
C GLU A 244 -1.82 17.41 17.26
N ALA A 245 -2.81 17.93 17.99
CA ALA A 245 -4.19 17.47 17.85
C ALA A 245 -4.90 18.10 16.64
N ILE A 246 -5.68 17.29 15.94
CA ILE A 246 -6.62 17.69 14.89
C ILE A 246 -8.06 17.44 15.35
N ASP A 247 -9.02 18.15 14.77
CA ASP A 247 -10.45 17.89 14.99
C ASP A 247 -10.84 16.55 14.34
N PHE A 248 -11.69 15.75 15.02
CA PHE A 248 -11.94 14.35 14.64
C PHE A 248 -13.37 13.87 14.99
N TRP A 249 -13.71 12.63 14.61
CA TRP A 249 -15.00 11.99 14.98
C TRP A 249 -15.22 12.02 16.51
N PRO A 250 -16.46 12.10 17.01
CA PRO A 250 -17.73 12.04 16.27
C PRO A 250 -18.07 13.37 15.57
N ILE A 251 -18.96 13.27 14.56
CA ILE A 251 -19.48 14.41 13.80
C ILE A 251 -20.86 14.80 14.36
N GLU A 252 -20.96 15.94 15.03
CA GLU A 252 -22.26 16.51 15.43
C GLU A 252 -22.70 17.60 14.45
N LYS A 253 -23.90 17.45 13.87
CA LYS A 253 -24.55 18.46 13.02
C LYS A 253 -23.67 18.91 11.83
N GLY A 254 -22.86 18.00 11.29
CA GLY A 254 -21.94 18.26 10.18
C GLY A 254 -20.63 18.97 10.60
N LYS A 255 -20.19 18.81 11.85
CA LYS A 255 -18.85 19.24 12.31
C LYS A 255 -18.22 18.19 13.24
N PRO A 256 -16.90 17.98 13.19
CA PRO A 256 -16.20 17.26 14.24
C PRO A 256 -16.36 17.95 15.59
N VAL A 257 -16.48 17.15 16.65
CA VAL A 257 -16.44 17.60 18.06
C VAL A 257 -15.48 16.78 18.93
N GLY A 258 -14.89 15.72 18.37
CA GLY A 258 -13.75 15.01 18.97
C GLY A 258 -12.43 15.65 18.55
N SER A 259 -11.34 15.13 19.12
CA SER A 259 -9.97 15.43 18.66
C SER A 259 -9.07 14.21 18.81
N PHE A 260 -8.02 14.16 18.00
CA PHE A 260 -7.07 13.05 17.97
C PHE A 260 -5.65 13.55 17.67
N ALA A 261 -4.65 12.87 18.21
CA ALA A 261 -3.21 13.12 18.03
C ALA A 261 -2.48 11.77 18.09
N ILE A 262 -1.38 11.62 17.35
CA ILE A 262 -0.50 10.45 17.40
C ILE A 262 0.16 10.28 18.78
N ASP A 263 0.59 9.06 19.13
CA ASP A 263 1.31 8.77 20.40
C ASP A 263 2.62 9.57 20.51
N ARG A 264 3.28 9.77 19.38
CA ARG A 264 4.64 10.30 19.23
C ARG A 264 4.84 10.77 17.78
N PRO A 265 5.49 11.92 17.52
CA PRO A 265 5.70 12.41 16.15
C PRO A 265 6.37 11.41 15.21
N LEU A 266 6.10 11.52 13.91
CA LEU A 266 6.84 10.86 12.83
C LEU A 266 8.07 11.70 12.45
N ASP A 267 9.09 11.05 11.90
CA ASP A 267 10.30 11.71 11.36
C ASP A 267 10.03 12.32 9.98
N PHE A 268 9.16 11.68 9.18
CA PHE A 268 8.75 12.16 7.85
C PHE A 268 7.31 11.80 7.47
N LEU A 269 6.78 12.48 6.44
CA LEU A 269 5.45 12.24 5.87
C LEU A 269 5.39 12.57 4.37
N ALA A 270 4.77 11.70 3.57
CA ALA A 270 4.17 12.07 2.29
C ALA A 270 2.64 12.09 2.44
N VAL A 271 1.99 13.20 2.03
CA VAL A 271 0.54 13.20 1.78
C VAL A 271 0.32 12.82 0.32
N THR A 272 -0.53 11.83 0.08
CA THR A 272 -0.70 11.17 -1.21
C THR A 272 -2.15 11.18 -1.68
N ASP A 273 -2.88 12.28 -1.44
CA ASP A 273 -4.20 12.48 -2.05
C ASP A 273 -4.18 12.15 -3.55
N HIS A 274 -5.21 11.45 -3.99
CA HIS A 274 -5.39 10.96 -5.36
C HIS A 274 -5.09 12.04 -6.41
N GLY A 275 -4.26 11.72 -7.40
CA GLY A 275 -3.97 12.59 -8.55
C GLY A 275 -5.14 12.65 -9.53
N GLU A 276 -5.99 11.62 -9.55
CA GLU A 276 -7.28 11.60 -10.20
C GLU A 276 -8.27 12.57 -9.53
N PHE A 277 -9.19 13.10 -10.32
CA PHE A 277 -10.34 13.87 -9.86
C PHE A 277 -10.08 15.16 -9.07
N LEU A 278 -8.84 15.60 -8.78
CA LEU A 278 -8.58 16.89 -8.11
C LEU A 278 -9.34 18.07 -8.74
N GLY A 279 -9.35 18.13 -10.08
CA GLY A 279 -10.10 19.14 -10.84
C GLY A 279 -11.59 18.87 -10.88
N GLU A 280 -11.98 17.61 -11.10
CA GLU A 280 -13.36 17.13 -11.16
C GLU A 280 -14.12 17.36 -9.83
N ARG A 281 -13.55 16.96 -8.68
CA ARG A 281 -14.06 17.18 -7.32
C ARG A 281 -14.22 18.69 -7.06
N ARG A 282 -13.20 19.50 -7.36
CA ARG A 282 -13.27 20.96 -7.19
C ARG A 282 -14.36 21.58 -8.06
N LEU A 283 -14.41 21.27 -9.36
CA LEU A 283 -15.47 21.71 -10.27
C LEU A 283 -16.88 21.32 -9.79
N CYS A 284 -17.00 20.20 -9.08
CA CYS A 284 -18.25 19.75 -8.49
C CYS A 284 -18.52 20.22 -7.04
N ARG A 285 -17.58 20.87 -6.34
CA ARG A 285 -17.76 21.33 -4.93
C ARG A 285 -17.70 22.85 -4.77
N ASP A 286 -16.95 23.56 -5.61
CA ASP A 286 -16.79 25.01 -5.58
C ASP A 286 -18.05 25.74 -6.08
N PRO A 287 -18.73 26.59 -5.28
CA PRO A 287 -19.94 27.31 -5.71
C PRO A 287 -19.70 28.34 -6.83
N GLU A 288 -18.47 28.77 -7.08
CA GLU A 288 -18.13 29.69 -8.19
C GLU A 288 -17.82 28.91 -9.50
N SER A 289 -17.82 27.58 -9.46
CA SER A 289 -17.56 26.72 -10.61
C SER A 289 -18.65 26.81 -11.70
N PRO A 290 -18.26 26.87 -13.00
CA PRO A 290 -19.21 26.76 -14.11
C PRO A 290 -19.87 25.37 -14.24
N ARG A 291 -19.49 24.41 -13.38
CA ARG A 291 -20.06 23.06 -13.30
C ARG A 291 -20.82 22.77 -12.01
N TYR A 292 -20.87 23.70 -11.05
CA TYR A 292 -21.51 23.46 -9.74
C TYR A 292 -22.96 22.94 -9.87
N ASP A 293 -23.76 23.53 -10.77
CA ASP A 293 -25.15 23.13 -11.05
C ASP A 293 -25.31 22.14 -12.22
N ALA A 294 -24.24 21.52 -12.69
CA ALA A 294 -24.36 20.38 -13.59
C ALA A 294 -24.99 19.19 -12.83
N ALA A 295 -25.96 18.51 -13.44
CA ALA A 295 -26.70 17.41 -12.78
C ALA A 295 -25.77 16.31 -12.21
N PHE A 296 -24.67 15.99 -12.91
CA PHE A 296 -23.64 15.08 -12.40
C PHE A 296 -23.00 15.59 -11.10
N CYS A 297 -22.62 16.86 -11.03
CA CYS A 297 -22.03 17.45 -9.83
C CYS A 297 -23.04 17.60 -8.68
N GLN A 298 -24.31 17.92 -8.99
CA GLN A 298 -25.39 17.93 -7.99
C GLN A 298 -25.62 16.52 -7.41
N GLN A 299 -25.53 15.47 -8.23
CA GLN A 299 -25.60 14.08 -7.77
C GLN A 299 -24.34 13.65 -7.00
N ALA A 300 -23.14 14.01 -7.45
CA ALA A 300 -21.89 13.73 -6.73
C ALA A 300 -21.75 14.47 -5.39
N ARG A 301 -22.62 15.48 -5.14
CA ARG A 301 -22.77 16.17 -3.85
C ARG A 301 -23.94 15.67 -2.99
N SER A 302 -24.71 14.65 -3.39
CA SER A 302 -25.84 14.17 -2.55
C SER A 302 -25.34 13.55 -1.24
N ASP A 303 -24.25 12.79 -1.34
CA ASP A 303 -23.55 12.08 -0.28
C ASP A 303 -22.19 11.62 -0.83
N GLU A 304 -21.18 11.49 0.03
CA GLU A 304 -19.83 11.12 -0.42
C GLU A 304 -19.77 9.71 -1.05
N ARG A 305 -20.65 8.77 -0.67
CA ARG A 305 -20.67 7.43 -1.26
C ARG A 305 -21.14 7.47 -2.72
N THR A 306 -22.19 8.22 -3.02
CA THR A 306 -22.63 8.46 -4.41
C THR A 306 -21.56 9.22 -5.20
N GLY A 307 -20.90 10.22 -4.60
CA GLY A 307 -19.75 10.90 -5.20
C GLY A 307 -18.62 9.94 -5.57
N MET A 308 -18.15 9.14 -4.61
CA MET A 308 -17.13 8.10 -4.79
C MET A 308 -17.51 7.12 -5.90
N MET A 309 -18.73 6.57 -5.89
CA MET A 309 -19.19 5.63 -6.92
C MET A 309 -19.26 6.26 -8.32
N LEU A 310 -19.62 7.55 -8.43
CA LEU A 310 -19.71 8.24 -9.72
C LEU A 310 -18.34 8.59 -10.33
N PHE A 311 -17.34 8.92 -9.50
CA PHE A 311 -15.97 9.12 -9.98
C PHE A 311 -15.25 7.78 -10.23
N GLY A 312 -15.42 6.80 -9.33
CA GLY A 312 -14.84 5.45 -9.44
C GLY A 312 -15.15 4.71 -10.75
N GLN A 313 -16.28 5.03 -11.40
CA GLN A 313 -16.64 4.51 -12.74
C GLN A 313 -15.62 4.85 -13.85
N VAL A 314 -14.74 5.84 -13.66
CA VAL A 314 -13.66 6.13 -14.62
C VAL A 314 -12.48 5.17 -14.42
N ILE A 315 -11.95 5.10 -13.19
CA ILE A 315 -10.73 4.34 -12.83
C ILE A 315 -10.93 2.82 -12.80
N THR A 316 -12.17 2.34 -12.75
CA THR A 316 -12.49 0.90 -12.83
C THR A 316 -12.45 0.32 -14.25
N THR A 317 -12.14 1.15 -15.26
CA THR A 317 -12.09 0.75 -16.68
C THR A 317 -10.66 0.59 -17.19
N GLU A 318 -10.46 -0.36 -18.11
CA GLU A 318 -9.17 -0.58 -18.81
C GLU A 318 -8.75 0.61 -19.72
N ASN A 319 -9.67 1.52 -20.04
CA ASN A 319 -9.45 2.66 -20.94
C ASN A 319 -10.17 3.88 -20.37
N PRO A 320 -9.66 4.47 -19.27
CA PRO A 320 -10.29 5.59 -18.58
C PRO A 320 -10.35 6.84 -19.46
N ALA A 321 -11.35 7.67 -19.23
CA ALA A 321 -11.52 8.95 -19.92
C ALA A 321 -12.17 10.00 -19.01
N ARG A 322 -11.71 11.25 -19.08
CA ARG A 322 -12.25 12.37 -18.29
C ARG A 322 -13.70 12.67 -18.70
N LEU A 323 -14.57 12.88 -17.71
CA LEU A 323 -16.03 13.00 -17.86
C LEU A 323 -16.43 14.26 -18.66
N PRO A 324 -16.91 14.19 -19.92
CA PRO A 324 -17.09 15.37 -20.77
C PRO A 324 -18.14 16.37 -20.23
N GLN A 325 -19.14 15.88 -19.49
CA GLN A 325 -20.15 16.69 -18.80
C GLN A 325 -19.57 17.57 -17.68
N VAL A 326 -18.42 17.20 -17.11
CA VAL A 326 -17.66 18.00 -16.13
C VAL A 326 -16.51 18.72 -16.85
N CYS A 327 -15.62 17.98 -17.50
CA CYS A 327 -14.34 18.49 -17.98
C CYS A 327 -14.36 19.18 -19.36
N GLY A 328 -15.51 19.12 -20.06
CA GLY A 328 -15.56 19.44 -21.49
C GLY A 328 -14.96 18.32 -22.34
N GLN A 329 -15.15 18.38 -23.67
CA GLN A 329 -14.79 17.29 -24.58
C GLN A 329 -13.29 16.93 -24.52
N GLU A 330 -12.42 17.93 -24.49
CA GLU A 330 -10.96 17.74 -24.47
C GLU A 330 -10.39 17.45 -23.06
N GLY A 331 -11.24 17.32 -22.04
CA GLY A 331 -10.83 17.15 -20.63
C GLY A 331 -10.20 18.38 -19.96
N GLN A 332 -9.91 19.45 -20.72
CA GLN A 332 -9.01 20.53 -20.30
C GLN A 332 -9.50 21.31 -19.08
N LEU A 333 -10.82 21.50 -18.90
CA LEU A 333 -11.33 22.26 -17.76
C LEU A 333 -10.95 21.61 -16.43
N CYS A 334 -10.92 20.27 -16.36
CA CYS A 334 -10.50 19.56 -15.16
C CYS A 334 -8.99 19.68 -14.93
N ARG A 335 -8.15 19.57 -15.97
CA ARG A 335 -6.70 19.79 -15.85
C ARG A 335 -6.34 21.19 -15.35
N ASP A 336 -7.07 22.22 -15.77
CA ASP A 336 -6.83 23.58 -15.28
C ASP A 336 -7.37 23.82 -13.87
N TRP A 337 -8.49 23.19 -13.48
CA TRP A 337 -9.05 23.30 -12.13
C TRP A 337 -8.29 22.46 -11.08
N ALA A 338 -7.60 21.39 -11.50
CA ALA A 338 -6.73 20.57 -10.65
C ALA A 338 -5.47 21.30 -10.16
N ARG A 339 -5.09 22.42 -10.79
CA ARG A 339 -3.86 23.17 -10.48
C ARG A 339 -3.82 23.68 -9.04
N ASP A 340 -4.89 24.28 -8.53
CA ASP A 340 -4.86 24.86 -7.18
C ASP A 340 -4.92 23.80 -6.06
N PRO A 341 -5.71 22.70 -6.15
CA PRO A 341 -5.60 21.57 -5.23
C PRO A 341 -4.20 20.93 -5.24
N TRP A 342 -3.61 20.68 -6.42
CA TRP A 342 -2.25 20.16 -6.53
C TRP A 342 -1.22 21.13 -5.93
N LYS A 343 -1.37 22.43 -6.19
CA LYS A 343 -0.53 23.47 -5.58
C LYS A 343 -0.69 23.47 -4.05
N ARG A 344 -1.89 23.29 -3.51
CA ARG A 344 -2.12 23.23 -2.05
C ARG A 344 -1.43 22.02 -1.41
N LEU A 345 -1.48 20.83 -2.02
CA LEU A 345 -0.71 19.67 -1.57
C LEU A 345 0.80 19.99 -1.51
N GLY A 346 1.31 20.59 -2.58
CA GLY A 346 2.69 21.08 -2.64
C GLY A 346 3.02 22.14 -1.59
N ASP A 347 2.16 23.15 -1.39
CA ASP A 347 2.36 24.24 -0.44
C ASP A 347 2.31 23.76 1.02
N ALA A 348 1.41 22.83 1.34
CA ALA A 348 1.29 22.22 2.67
C ALA A 348 2.55 21.42 3.03
N ALA A 349 3.08 20.64 2.08
CA ALA A 349 4.38 19.98 2.24
C ALA A 349 5.51 21.02 2.45
N GLU A 350 5.59 22.03 1.58
CA GLU A 350 6.61 23.09 1.69
C GLU A 350 6.57 23.85 3.03
N ALA A 351 5.39 24.08 3.58
CA ALA A 351 5.20 24.73 4.88
C ALA A 351 5.51 23.80 6.08
N ALA A 352 5.49 22.49 5.90
CA ALA A 352 5.73 21.51 6.94
C ALA A 352 7.22 21.13 7.12
N TYR A 353 8.06 21.33 6.10
CA TYR A 353 9.44 20.86 6.07
C TYR A 353 10.43 21.68 6.90
N ASP A 354 11.16 21.02 7.81
CA ASP A 354 12.27 21.64 8.54
C ASP A 354 13.57 21.70 7.71
N ARG A 355 13.78 22.85 7.06
CA ARG A 355 15.02 23.21 6.36
C ARG A 355 16.13 23.77 7.25
N SER A 356 15.89 23.88 8.56
CA SER A 356 16.93 24.27 9.52
C SER A 356 17.89 23.10 9.81
N ALA A 357 18.99 23.37 10.50
CA ALA A 357 19.94 22.34 10.90
C ALA A 357 19.36 21.33 11.92
N ALA A 358 18.24 21.67 12.58
CA ALA A 358 17.61 20.79 13.57
C ALA A 358 16.96 19.54 12.94
N CYS A 359 16.55 19.60 11.66
CA CYS A 359 16.04 18.46 10.89
C CYS A 359 14.94 17.65 11.60
N THR A 360 14.02 18.37 12.24
CA THR A 360 13.01 17.79 13.14
C THR A 360 11.86 17.06 12.42
N PHE A 361 11.63 17.38 11.13
CA PHE A 361 10.56 16.78 10.34
C PHE A 361 10.77 16.96 8.82
N THR A 362 10.64 15.88 8.04
CA THR A 362 10.67 15.94 6.57
C THR A 362 9.30 15.70 5.94
N SER A 363 8.77 16.68 5.19
CA SER A 363 7.67 16.42 4.25
C SER A 363 8.22 15.92 2.90
N LEU A 364 7.45 15.13 2.17
CA LEU A 364 7.68 14.82 0.75
C LEU A 364 6.49 15.31 -0.08
N LYS A 365 6.75 15.80 -1.30
CA LYS A 365 5.68 16.09 -2.26
C LYS A 365 5.29 14.80 -2.96
N ALA A 366 4.00 14.48 -2.98
CA ALA A 366 3.51 13.23 -3.54
C ALA A 366 2.02 13.30 -3.92
N TYR A 367 1.55 12.27 -4.64
CA TYR A 367 0.14 11.97 -4.91
C TYR A 367 -0.03 10.46 -5.15
N GLU A 368 -1.22 9.91 -4.93
CA GLU A 368 -1.52 8.53 -5.36
C GLU A 368 -2.00 8.52 -6.82
N TYR A 369 -1.46 7.60 -7.61
CA TYR A 369 -1.95 7.22 -8.94
C TYR A 369 -2.89 6.02 -8.79
N THR A 370 -4.18 6.22 -9.07
CA THR A 370 -5.23 5.27 -8.68
C THR A 370 -5.91 4.61 -9.88
N GLY A 371 -5.33 3.52 -10.38
CA GLY A 371 -5.99 2.62 -11.31
C GLY A 371 -6.69 1.46 -10.62
N THR A 372 -7.99 1.22 -10.89
CA THR A 372 -8.75 0.10 -10.30
C THR A 372 -9.40 -0.82 -11.37
N PRO A 373 -8.74 -1.09 -12.53
CA PRO A 373 -9.39 -1.75 -13.66
C PRO A 373 -9.94 -3.14 -13.31
N GLY A 374 -11.18 -3.42 -13.73
CA GLY A 374 -11.86 -4.68 -13.39
C GLY A 374 -12.22 -4.81 -11.90
N THR A 375 -12.21 -3.72 -11.13
CA THR A 375 -12.37 -3.74 -9.66
C THR A 375 -11.23 -4.48 -8.94
N SER A 376 -10.03 -4.46 -9.53
CA SER A 376 -8.79 -4.98 -8.93
C SER A 376 -7.73 -3.87 -8.86
N ASN A 377 -6.85 -3.96 -7.87
CA ASN A 377 -5.88 -2.93 -7.52
C ASN A 377 -4.79 -2.73 -8.58
N TYR A 378 -4.44 -1.48 -8.86
CA TYR A 378 -3.29 -1.11 -9.68
C TYR A 378 -2.69 0.25 -9.25
N HIS A 379 -2.73 0.51 -7.94
CA HIS A 379 -2.39 1.81 -7.35
C HIS A 379 -0.89 2.00 -7.11
N ARG A 380 -0.41 3.26 -7.15
CA ARG A 380 0.98 3.65 -6.87
C ARG A 380 1.08 5.00 -6.19
N ASN A 381 1.83 5.11 -5.10
CA ASN A 381 2.23 6.40 -4.55
C ASN A 381 3.40 6.99 -5.36
N VAL A 382 3.24 8.18 -5.91
CA VAL A 382 4.26 8.90 -6.71
C VAL A 382 4.94 9.92 -5.80
N ILE A 383 6.22 9.71 -5.50
CA ILE A 383 7.00 10.54 -4.56
C ILE A 383 8.04 11.36 -5.34
N PHE A 384 8.14 12.66 -5.06
CA PHE A 384 9.15 13.55 -5.63
C PHE A 384 10.29 13.85 -4.65
N ARG A 385 11.52 13.96 -5.17
CA ARG A 385 12.73 14.21 -4.36
C ARG A 385 12.67 15.53 -3.58
N ASN A 386 12.20 16.62 -4.20
CA ASN A 386 12.34 17.96 -3.66
C ASN A 386 11.14 18.87 -4.02
N GLY A 387 11.32 20.19 -3.91
CA GLY A 387 10.27 21.17 -4.22
C GLY A 387 9.86 21.27 -5.70
N ASN A 388 10.70 20.79 -6.64
CA ASN A 388 10.47 20.84 -8.08
C ASN A 388 9.59 19.67 -8.51
N VAL A 389 8.39 19.96 -9.03
CA VAL A 389 7.38 18.96 -9.40
C VAL A 389 6.62 19.39 -10.66
N PRO A 390 6.00 18.45 -11.41
CA PRO A 390 5.12 18.77 -12.52
C PRO A 390 4.00 19.78 -12.16
N PRO A 391 3.50 20.58 -13.11
CA PRO A 391 2.44 21.56 -12.86
C PRO A 391 1.04 20.97 -12.65
N PHE A 392 0.90 19.64 -12.76
CA PHE A 392 -0.26 18.81 -12.43
C PHE A 392 0.19 17.34 -12.33
N PRO A 393 -0.50 16.47 -11.57
CA PRO A 393 -0.22 15.03 -11.53
C PRO A 393 -0.38 14.33 -12.89
N VAL A 394 0.37 13.26 -13.12
CA VAL A 394 0.12 12.29 -14.19
C VAL A 394 -0.76 11.19 -13.61
N SER A 395 -2.05 11.19 -13.95
CA SER A 395 -3.05 10.29 -13.38
C SER A 395 -3.30 9.06 -14.26
N TYR A 396 -3.91 8.01 -13.72
CA TYR A 396 -4.38 6.82 -14.42
C TYR A 396 -5.27 7.17 -15.63
N VAL A 397 -6.02 8.28 -15.56
CA VAL A 397 -6.87 8.78 -16.64
C VAL A 397 -6.07 9.37 -17.80
N ASP A 398 -4.85 9.83 -17.56
CA ASP A 398 -3.95 10.37 -18.59
C ASP A 398 -2.91 9.33 -19.04
N ALA A 399 -2.60 8.32 -18.21
CA ALA A 399 -1.67 7.22 -18.48
C ALA A 399 -2.14 5.91 -17.80
N PRO A 400 -2.84 4.98 -18.48
CA PRO A 400 -3.57 3.89 -17.82
C PRO A 400 -2.75 2.60 -17.56
N TYR A 401 -1.43 2.67 -17.51
CA TYR A 401 -0.52 1.57 -17.13
C TYR A 401 0.87 2.12 -16.74
N ASP A 402 1.64 1.37 -15.96
CA ASP A 402 2.94 1.72 -15.36
C ASP A 402 3.97 2.34 -16.32
N SER A 403 4.20 1.71 -17.47
CA SER A 403 5.14 2.22 -18.46
C SER A 403 4.67 3.54 -19.07
N ALA A 404 3.36 3.73 -19.28
CA ALA A 404 2.80 5.03 -19.67
C ALA A 404 2.89 6.07 -18.54
N LEU A 405 2.76 5.66 -17.27
CA LEU A 405 2.94 6.55 -16.11
C LEU A 405 4.39 7.06 -16.05
N TRP A 406 5.38 6.19 -16.20
CA TRP A 406 6.79 6.58 -16.22
C TRP A 406 7.15 7.42 -17.47
N GLU A 407 6.62 7.09 -18.65
CA GLU A 407 6.77 7.92 -19.86
C GLU A 407 6.16 9.33 -19.66
N GLY A 408 4.97 9.41 -19.08
CA GLY A 408 4.29 10.68 -18.78
C GLY A 408 5.03 11.50 -17.71
N LEU A 409 5.57 10.84 -16.68
CA LEU A 409 6.35 11.49 -15.62
C LEU A 409 7.73 11.94 -16.12
N ASP A 410 8.46 11.14 -16.89
CA ASP A 410 9.72 11.58 -17.52
C ASP A 410 9.51 12.80 -18.44
N ALA A 411 8.36 12.89 -19.12
CA ALA A 411 8.01 14.02 -19.99
C ALA A 411 7.57 15.28 -19.21
N ALA A 412 7.17 15.15 -17.94
CA ALA A 412 6.63 16.24 -17.12
C ALA A 412 7.54 16.66 -15.94
N CYS A 413 8.46 15.79 -15.52
CA CYS A 413 9.41 15.95 -14.43
C CYS A 413 10.83 15.89 -14.99
N LEU A 414 11.29 17.02 -15.55
CA LEU A 414 12.57 17.09 -16.25
C LEU A 414 13.74 17.14 -15.25
N GLU A 415 14.67 16.20 -15.36
CA GLU A 415 15.91 16.16 -14.56
C GLU A 415 16.76 17.43 -14.76
N ALA A 416 16.65 18.08 -15.93
CA ALA A 416 17.28 19.38 -16.22
C ALA A 416 16.72 20.55 -15.40
N ASP A 417 15.47 20.46 -14.94
CA ASP A 417 14.83 21.42 -14.03
C ASP A 417 14.98 21.00 -12.55
N GLY A 418 15.79 19.98 -12.26
CA GLY A 418 16.01 19.46 -10.91
C GLY A 418 14.82 18.69 -10.33
N CYS A 419 13.93 18.18 -11.19
CA CYS A 419 12.82 17.30 -10.82
C CYS A 419 13.26 15.83 -10.90
N GLU A 420 12.96 15.04 -9.87
CA GLU A 420 13.21 13.59 -9.82
C GLU A 420 12.09 12.92 -9.02
N TYR A 421 11.69 11.71 -9.44
CA TYR A 421 10.56 10.99 -8.88
C TYR A 421 10.82 9.49 -8.76
N LEU A 422 10.07 8.84 -7.87
CA LEU A 422 9.88 7.40 -7.82
C LEU A 422 8.39 7.07 -7.63
N THR A 423 8.02 5.81 -7.90
CA THR A 423 6.69 5.25 -7.69
C THR A 423 6.79 4.06 -6.73
N ILE A 424 5.77 3.86 -5.89
CA ILE A 424 5.69 2.78 -4.91
C ILE A 424 4.36 2.04 -5.14
N PRO A 425 4.34 0.79 -5.63
CA PRO A 425 3.12 0.01 -5.72
C PRO A 425 2.71 -0.46 -4.33
N HIS A 426 1.41 -0.46 -4.08
CA HIS A 426 0.78 -0.88 -2.83
C HIS A 426 -0.42 -1.78 -3.11
N ASN A 427 -0.86 -2.54 -2.10
CA ASN A 427 -2.10 -3.32 -2.15
C ASN A 427 -2.13 -4.36 -3.29
N SER A 428 -0.97 -4.96 -3.59
CA SER A 428 -0.83 -6.00 -4.62
C SER A 428 -1.64 -7.26 -4.30
N ASN A 429 -1.87 -7.53 -3.02
CA ASN A 429 -2.77 -8.59 -2.54
C ASN A 429 -4.21 -8.48 -3.13
N LEU A 430 -4.63 -7.29 -3.58
CA LEU A 430 -5.91 -7.02 -4.22
C LEU A 430 -5.79 -6.83 -5.76
N ALA A 431 -4.63 -7.10 -6.38
CA ALA A 431 -4.35 -6.80 -7.79
C ALA A 431 -4.74 -7.90 -8.80
N ASN A 432 -4.73 -9.17 -8.42
CA ASN A 432 -5.12 -10.32 -9.26
C ASN A 432 -4.28 -10.41 -10.55
N GLY A 433 -2.96 -10.37 -10.41
CA GLY A 433 -1.99 -10.42 -11.52
C GLY A 433 -1.81 -9.11 -12.28
N ARG A 434 -2.53 -8.04 -11.91
CA ARG A 434 -2.44 -6.75 -12.62
C ARG A 434 -1.12 -6.02 -12.41
N MET A 435 -0.43 -6.27 -11.29
CA MET A 435 0.89 -5.70 -11.00
C MET A 435 2.07 -6.54 -11.54
N ALA A 436 1.77 -7.60 -12.31
CA ALA A 436 2.77 -8.37 -13.02
C ALA A 436 3.53 -7.50 -14.06
N PRO A 437 4.82 -7.79 -14.32
CA PRO A 437 5.59 -7.11 -15.36
C PRO A 437 4.94 -7.12 -16.75
N TYR A 438 5.27 -6.12 -17.56
CA TYR A 438 4.95 -6.04 -19.01
C TYR A 438 3.49 -5.87 -19.38
N MET A 439 2.66 -5.30 -18.49
CA MET A 439 1.28 -4.94 -18.79
C MET A 439 1.16 -4.19 -20.13
N ARG A 440 0.48 -4.81 -21.10
CA ARG A 440 0.23 -4.33 -22.48
C ARG A 440 1.48 -4.16 -23.37
N LEU A 441 2.68 -4.55 -22.92
CA LEU A 441 3.89 -4.52 -23.76
C LEU A 441 3.99 -5.74 -24.67
N ALA A 442 4.54 -5.56 -25.88
CA ALA A 442 4.81 -6.68 -26.78
C ALA A 442 6.00 -7.52 -26.24
N PRO A 443 5.93 -8.87 -26.23
CA PRO A 443 6.82 -9.74 -25.43
C PRO A 443 8.24 -9.96 -26.00
N THR A 444 8.85 -8.95 -26.63
CA THR A 444 10.25 -9.01 -27.09
C THR A 444 11.21 -8.97 -25.91
N ILE A 445 12.44 -9.50 -26.09
CA ILE A 445 13.48 -9.40 -25.05
C ILE A 445 13.93 -7.94 -24.85
N GLU A 446 13.93 -7.15 -25.93
CA GLU A 446 14.28 -5.72 -25.92
C GLU A 446 13.30 -4.89 -25.07
N ASN A 447 11.99 -5.02 -25.31
CA ASN A 447 10.95 -4.35 -24.54
C ASN A 447 11.02 -4.75 -23.06
N ARG A 448 11.24 -6.05 -22.80
CA ARG A 448 11.31 -6.56 -21.44
C ARG A 448 12.51 -6.02 -20.67
N ARG A 449 13.69 -5.99 -21.30
CA ARG A 449 14.90 -5.34 -20.72
C ARG A 449 14.69 -3.84 -20.47
N ALA A 450 14.08 -3.12 -21.41
CA ALA A 450 13.81 -1.70 -21.26
C ALA A 450 12.83 -1.41 -20.11
N TYR A 451 11.75 -2.17 -20.01
CA TYR A 451 10.80 -2.08 -18.89
C TYR A 451 11.47 -2.43 -17.56
N ALA A 452 12.24 -3.52 -17.48
CA ALA A 452 12.89 -3.95 -16.25
C ALA A 452 13.92 -2.93 -15.75
N ALA A 453 14.71 -2.34 -16.65
CA ALA A 453 15.63 -1.25 -16.31
C ALA A 453 14.87 0.00 -15.84
N LYS A 454 13.74 0.34 -16.49
CA LYS A 454 12.93 1.49 -16.08
C LYS A 454 12.25 1.27 -14.72
N ARG A 455 11.77 0.05 -14.46
CA ARG A 455 11.18 -0.36 -13.18
C ARG A 455 12.20 -0.30 -12.05
N GLN A 456 13.42 -0.83 -12.23
CA GLN A 456 14.48 -0.65 -11.23
C GLN A 456 14.85 0.82 -10.98
N GLN A 457 14.77 1.70 -11.98
CA GLN A 457 15.07 3.13 -11.84
C GLN A 457 13.95 3.89 -11.10
N ARG A 458 12.69 3.66 -11.47
CA ARG A 458 11.56 4.48 -11.00
C ARG A 458 10.67 3.80 -9.97
N GLU A 459 10.68 2.48 -9.84
CA GLU A 459 9.85 1.71 -8.90
C GLU A 459 10.74 0.79 -8.04
N PRO A 460 11.61 1.33 -7.17
CA PRO A 460 12.61 0.54 -6.45
C PRO A 460 12.07 -0.16 -5.19
N ILE A 461 10.98 0.33 -4.59
CA ILE A 461 10.41 -0.15 -3.32
C ILE A 461 8.91 -0.38 -3.45
N MET A 462 8.36 -1.22 -2.58
CA MET A 462 6.97 -1.65 -2.55
C MET A 462 6.40 -1.57 -1.13
N GLU A 463 5.15 -1.16 -1.03
CA GLU A 463 4.38 -1.11 0.21
C GLU A 463 3.67 -2.46 0.43
N ILE A 464 4.06 -3.18 1.48
CA ILE A 464 3.60 -4.57 1.70
C ILE A 464 2.57 -4.72 2.83
N PHE A 465 2.20 -3.63 3.51
CA PHE A 465 1.25 -3.65 4.62
C PHE A 465 0.62 -2.26 4.81
N GLN A 466 -0.72 -2.22 4.87
CA GLN A 466 -1.52 -1.08 5.30
C GLN A 466 -2.93 -1.57 5.76
N HIS A 467 -3.90 -0.68 6.00
CA HIS A 467 -5.19 -1.05 6.62
C HIS A 467 -6.02 -2.11 5.86
N LYS A 468 -5.85 -2.24 4.54
CA LYS A 468 -6.46 -3.25 3.64
C LYS A 468 -5.65 -4.57 3.59
N GLY A 469 -4.80 -4.81 4.60
CA GLY A 469 -4.16 -6.10 4.87
C GLY A 469 -2.74 -6.28 4.31
N ALA A 470 -2.17 -7.46 4.60
CA ALA A 470 -0.80 -7.82 4.24
C ALA A 470 -0.64 -8.25 2.77
N SER A 471 0.51 -7.89 2.18
CA SER A 471 1.00 -8.28 0.84
C SER A 471 2.40 -8.92 0.89
N GLU A 472 2.90 -9.34 2.06
CA GLU A 472 4.22 -10.00 2.17
C GLU A 472 4.23 -11.39 1.51
N CYS A 473 3.29 -12.25 1.91
CA CYS A 473 3.18 -13.63 1.46
C CYS A 473 1.76 -14.17 1.61
N ILE A 474 1.47 -15.28 0.92
CA ILE A 474 0.21 -16.02 1.03
C ILE A 474 0.50 -17.53 1.03
N ASN A 475 -0.26 -18.29 1.83
CA ASN A 475 -0.17 -19.75 1.87
C ASN A 475 -0.96 -20.39 0.70
N GLY A 476 -0.40 -21.43 0.09
CA GLY A 476 -1.12 -22.33 -0.81
C GLY A 476 -0.95 -22.12 -2.32
N LEU A 477 -0.08 -21.21 -2.78
CA LEU A 477 0.33 -21.14 -4.18
C LEU A 477 0.96 -22.48 -4.60
N SER A 478 0.60 -22.98 -5.78
CA SER A 478 1.17 -24.21 -6.35
C SER A 478 2.45 -23.94 -7.15
N SER A 479 2.69 -22.70 -7.60
CA SER A 479 3.93 -22.30 -8.27
C SER A 479 5.14 -22.12 -7.33
N VAL A 480 4.96 -22.15 -6.00
CA VAL A 480 6.04 -21.94 -5.02
C VAL A 480 6.16 -23.13 -4.05
N LEU A 481 7.32 -23.77 -4.03
CA LEU A 481 7.59 -24.94 -3.21
C LEU A 481 8.29 -24.54 -1.90
N GLY A 482 7.49 -24.40 -0.83
CA GLY A 482 7.95 -24.10 0.53
C GLY A 482 7.13 -24.80 1.61
N ALA A 483 7.51 -24.61 2.87
CA ALA A 483 6.65 -24.95 4.01
C ALA A 483 5.60 -23.85 4.22
N PRO A 484 4.36 -24.18 4.64
CA PRO A 484 3.40 -23.17 5.07
C PRO A 484 3.93 -22.34 6.24
N ASP A 485 3.57 -21.05 6.26
CA ASP A 485 4.05 -20.06 7.21
C ASP A 485 2.84 -19.37 7.84
N GLU A 486 2.56 -19.68 9.12
CA GLU A 486 1.37 -19.19 9.84
C GLU A 486 1.34 -17.65 9.97
N LEU A 487 2.48 -16.97 9.79
CA LEU A 487 2.54 -15.50 9.80
C LEU A 487 2.09 -14.86 8.47
N CYS A 488 1.94 -15.63 7.38
CA CYS A 488 1.29 -15.14 6.15
C CYS A 488 -0.23 -15.00 6.29
N ASP A 489 -0.82 -15.53 7.36
CA ASP A 489 -2.26 -15.45 7.63
C ASP A 489 -2.62 -14.22 8.52
N VAL A 490 -1.62 -13.46 8.99
CA VAL A 490 -1.80 -12.26 9.83
C VAL A 490 -2.28 -11.08 8.98
N GLU A 491 -3.45 -10.54 9.32
CA GLU A 491 -4.15 -9.50 8.53
C GLU A 491 -4.26 -9.85 7.04
N ALA A 492 -4.38 -11.15 6.74
CA ALA A 492 -4.58 -11.67 5.41
C ALA A 492 -6.05 -11.55 4.97
N VAL A 493 -6.27 -10.77 3.92
CA VAL A 493 -7.61 -10.52 3.36
C VAL A 493 -8.11 -11.65 2.45
N ARG A 494 -7.22 -12.52 1.94
CA ARG A 494 -7.50 -13.56 0.92
C ARG A 494 -6.76 -14.86 1.22
N PHE A 495 -7.38 -16.00 0.91
CA PHE A 495 -6.83 -17.33 1.19
C PHE A 495 -7.10 -18.30 0.04
N ILE A 496 -6.07 -18.99 -0.45
CA ILE A 496 -6.23 -20.01 -1.51
C ILE A 496 -7.16 -21.13 -1.02
N GLY A 497 -8.23 -21.39 -1.78
CA GLY A 497 -9.24 -22.40 -1.50
C GLY A 497 -10.43 -21.95 -0.63
N ARG A 498 -10.49 -20.68 -0.22
CA ARG A 498 -11.67 -20.09 0.48
C ARG A 498 -12.75 -19.70 -0.56
N GLU A 499 -14.03 -19.91 -0.22
CA GLU A 499 -15.14 -19.35 -1.00
C GLU A 499 -15.41 -17.92 -0.52
N GLU A 500 -15.21 -16.96 -1.41
CA GLU A 500 -15.48 -15.54 -1.19
C GLU A 500 -16.92 -15.20 -1.60
N VAL A 501 -17.58 -14.32 -0.85
CA VAL A 501 -18.94 -13.85 -1.13
C VAL A 501 -18.90 -12.32 -1.23
N TYR A 502 -19.10 -11.79 -2.44
CA TYR A 502 -18.84 -10.37 -2.72
C TYR A 502 -20.00 -9.70 -3.48
N GLY A 503 -20.19 -8.40 -3.20
CA GLY A 503 -21.24 -7.60 -3.81
C GLY A 503 -20.88 -7.17 -5.23
N VAL A 504 -21.79 -7.37 -6.19
CA VAL A 504 -21.61 -6.99 -7.60
C VAL A 504 -22.73 -6.09 -8.09
N THR A 505 -22.39 -5.07 -8.89
CA THR A 505 -23.39 -4.21 -9.55
C THR A 505 -23.84 -4.84 -10.86
N ASN A 506 -25.06 -5.39 -10.87
CA ASN A 506 -25.74 -5.83 -12.08
C ASN A 506 -26.54 -4.67 -12.70
N VAL A 507 -26.96 -4.83 -13.95
CA VAL A 507 -27.98 -3.98 -14.57
C VAL A 507 -29.27 -4.79 -14.67
N ASP A 508 -30.38 -4.26 -14.16
CA ASP A 508 -31.69 -4.93 -14.19
C ASP A 508 -32.35 -4.88 -15.59
N GLU A 509 -33.47 -5.60 -15.77
CA GLU A 509 -34.22 -5.63 -17.04
C GLU A 509 -34.79 -4.25 -17.46
N SER A 510 -34.75 -3.25 -16.57
CA SER A 510 -35.18 -1.87 -16.81
C SER A 510 -34.02 -0.90 -17.05
N GLY A 511 -32.76 -1.35 -16.95
CA GLY A 511 -31.56 -0.53 -17.14
C GLY A 511 -31.02 0.14 -15.87
N ASN A 512 -31.54 -0.18 -14.68
CA ASN A 512 -31.03 0.37 -13.41
C ASN A 512 -29.86 -0.46 -12.86
N LEU A 513 -28.97 0.19 -12.10
CA LEU A 513 -27.97 -0.53 -11.31
C LEU A 513 -28.65 -1.23 -10.11
N ALA A 514 -28.56 -2.56 -10.07
CA ALA A 514 -29.05 -3.40 -9.00
C ALA A 514 -27.88 -4.10 -8.30
N LEU A 515 -27.85 -4.04 -6.96
CA LEU A 515 -26.87 -4.79 -6.18
C LEU A 515 -27.25 -6.28 -6.15
N GLY A 516 -26.32 -7.12 -6.56
CA GLY A 516 -26.39 -8.57 -6.41
C GLY A 516 -25.17 -9.11 -5.66
N GLU A 517 -25.04 -10.43 -5.61
CA GLU A 517 -24.04 -11.15 -4.86
C GLU A 517 -23.41 -12.22 -5.77
N ALA A 518 -22.08 -12.31 -5.75
CA ALA A 518 -21.30 -13.32 -6.46
C ALA A 518 -20.63 -14.28 -5.44
N ARG A 519 -20.26 -15.46 -5.92
CA ARG A 519 -19.47 -16.47 -5.19
C ARG A 519 -18.38 -17.01 -6.07
N GLU A 520 -17.18 -17.09 -5.53
CA GLU A 520 -15.99 -17.57 -6.24
C GLU A 520 -15.04 -18.21 -5.22
N VAL A 521 -14.31 -19.25 -5.63
CA VAL A 521 -13.25 -19.82 -4.79
C VAL A 521 -11.93 -19.19 -5.19
N THR A 522 -11.26 -18.51 -4.27
CA THR A 522 -9.95 -17.92 -4.54
C THR A 522 -8.95 -19.02 -4.90
N GLN A 523 -8.32 -18.90 -6.06
CA GLN A 523 -7.37 -19.84 -6.62
C GLN A 523 -6.14 -19.10 -7.16
N GLU A 524 -5.06 -19.82 -7.44
CA GLU A 524 -3.93 -19.25 -8.18
C GLU A 524 -4.35 -18.91 -9.63
N CYS A 525 -3.88 -17.79 -10.18
CA CYS A 525 -4.17 -17.39 -11.56
C CYS A 525 -3.50 -18.35 -12.57
N GLY A 526 -4.14 -18.57 -13.72
CA GLY A 526 -3.51 -19.24 -14.85
C GLY A 526 -2.34 -18.45 -15.45
N GLU A 527 -1.49 -19.12 -16.24
CA GLU A 527 -0.34 -18.48 -16.92
C GLU A 527 -0.80 -17.32 -17.82
N GLY A 528 -0.50 -16.08 -17.42
CA GLY A 528 -0.93 -14.86 -18.12
C GLY A 528 -2.42 -14.51 -17.96
N GLU A 529 -3.12 -15.12 -17.01
CA GLU A 529 -4.47 -14.74 -16.62
C GLU A 529 -4.46 -13.46 -15.77
N ILE A 530 -5.42 -12.57 -16.01
CA ILE A 530 -5.60 -11.33 -15.25
C ILE A 530 -7.01 -11.37 -14.65
N GLY A 531 -7.10 -11.31 -13.32
CA GLY A 531 -8.36 -11.40 -12.61
C GLY A 531 -9.14 -10.08 -12.52
N SER A 532 -10.18 -10.10 -11.69
CA SER A 532 -11.09 -8.97 -11.42
C SER A 532 -11.67 -9.10 -10.01
N TYR A 533 -12.26 -8.03 -9.48
CA TYR A 533 -12.87 -7.97 -8.14
C TYR A 533 -11.91 -8.15 -6.95
N GLY A 534 -10.61 -7.98 -7.16
CA GLY A 534 -9.60 -8.07 -6.11
C GLY A 534 -9.80 -7.04 -4.99
N MET A 535 -10.29 -5.83 -5.29
CA MET A 535 -10.68 -4.83 -4.27
C MET A 535 -11.90 -5.23 -3.43
N LEU A 536 -12.51 -6.39 -3.71
CA LEU A 536 -13.59 -7.01 -2.95
C LEU A 536 -13.15 -8.36 -2.34
N GLY A 537 -11.84 -8.63 -2.29
CA GLY A 537 -11.24 -9.90 -1.84
C GLY A 537 -11.28 -11.04 -2.86
N ALA A 538 -11.92 -10.86 -4.01
CA ALA A 538 -12.31 -11.93 -4.93
C ALA A 538 -11.38 -12.09 -6.15
N GLY A 539 -11.68 -13.06 -7.02
CA GLY A 539 -10.84 -13.45 -8.16
C GLY A 539 -9.65 -14.34 -7.78
N CYS A 540 -8.77 -14.58 -8.75
CA CYS A 540 -7.53 -15.34 -8.60
C CYS A 540 -6.38 -14.52 -7.98
N VAL A 541 -5.35 -15.20 -7.48
CA VAL A 541 -4.10 -14.62 -6.94
C VAL A 541 -2.94 -14.99 -7.86
N ASP A 542 -2.17 -14.01 -8.32
CA ASP A 542 -0.91 -14.26 -9.05
C ASP A 542 0.30 -14.32 -8.11
N ALA A 543 1.40 -14.93 -8.56
CA ALA A 543 2.65 -14.93 -7.83
C ALA A 543 3.19 -13.50 -7.55
N THR A 544 2.90 -12.51 -8.40
CA THR A 544 3.31 -11.10 -8.21
C THR A 544 2.37 -10.29 -7.32
N ASP A 545 1.24 -10.85 -6.88
CA ASP A 545 0.33 -10.18 -5.93
C ASP A 545 0.91 -10.13 -4.50
N TYR A 546 2.00 -10.85 -4.21
CA TYR A 546 2.67 -10.89 -2.91
C TYR A 546 4.19 -10.81 -3.06
N LEU A 547 4.87 -10.04 -2.19
CA LEU A 547 6.31 -9.77 -2.27
C LEU A 547 7.15 -11.05 -2.37
N ARG A 548 6.96 -11.99 -1.44
CA ARG A 548 7.78 -13.22 -1.32
C ARG A 548 7.77 -14.05 -2.62
N SER A 549 6.63 -14.17 -3.27
CA SER A 549 6.49 -14.90 -4.54
C SER A 549 6.87 -14.03 -5.74
N GLY A 550 6.61 -12.72 -5.72
CA GLY A 550 6.98 -11.78 -6.77
C GLY A 550 8.50 -11.65 -6.93
N LEU A 551 9.25 -11.66 -5.81
CA LEU A 551 10.71 -11.71 -5.83
C LEU A 551 11.25 -12.95 -6.55
N LEU A 552 10.56 -14.10 -6.49
CA LEU A 552 10.95 -15.33 -7.21
C LEU A 552 10.73 -15.17 -8.73
N VAL A 553 9.63 -14.54 -9.14
CA VAL A 553 9.39 -14.16 -10.56
C VAL A 553 10.52 -13.25 -11.06
N GLY A 554 10.97 -12.32 -10.23
CA GLY A 554 12.10 -11.44 -10.53
C GLY A 554 13.45 -12.16 -10.73
N LEU A 555 13.69 -13.26 -10.01
CA LEU A 555 14.89 -14.09 -10.17
C LEU A 555 14.84 -14.92 -11.47
N GLU A 556 13.72 -15.57 -11.78
CA GLU A 556 13.51 -16.27 -13.07
C GLU A 556 13.70 -15.32 -14.27
N GLU A 557 13.26 -14.08 -14.11
CA GLU A 557 13.40 -13.03 -15.10
C GLU A 557 14.86 -12.56 -15.26
N ALA A 558 15.61 -12.41 -14.16
CA ALA A 558 17.06 -12.20 -14.22
C ALA A 558 17.75 -13.32 -15.00
N ASP A 559 17.40 -14.57 -14.75
CA ASP A 559 17.94 -15.72 -15.48
C ASP A 559 17.51 -15.79 -16.96
N ALA A 560 16.33 -15.28 -17.31
CA ALA A 560 15.78 -15.32 -18.66
C ALA A 560 16.17 -14.14 -19.56
N ILE A 561 16.36 -12.95 -19.00
CA ILE A 561 16.70 -11.72 -19.76
C ILE A 561 17.92 -10.96 -19.23
N GLY A 562 18.52 -11.32 -18.10
CA GLY A 562 19.69 -10.65 -17.52
C GLY A 562 19.38 -9.34 -16.79
N ILE A 563 18.14 -9.18 -16.28
CA ILE A 563 17.74 -8.06 -15.41
C ILE A 563 16.42 -8.38 -14.69
N ASN A 564 16.35 -8.08 -13.40
CA ASN A 564 15.19 -8.33 -12.52
C ASN A 564 14.27 -7.09 -12.44
N SER A 565 13.05 -7.12 -12.98
CA SER A 565 12.09 -6.00 -12.85
C SER A 565 11.39 -5.96 -11.48
N VAL A 566 11.37 -7.06 -10.75
CA VAL A 566 10.74 -7.20 -9.41
C VAL A 566 11.77 -7.10 -8.29
N LYS A 567 12.85 -6.32 -8.50
CA LYS A 567 13.95 -6.11 -7.55
C LYS A 567 13.57 -5.07 -6.48
N LEU A 568 12.48 -5.37 -5.76
CA LEU A 568 11.76 -4.45 -4.89
C LEU A 568 12.29 -4.50 -3.45
N GLY A 569 12.59 -3.32 -2.89
CA GLY A 569 12.71 -3.13 -1.44
C GLY A 569 11.33 -2.95 -0.78
N VAL A 570 11.32 -2.78 0.53
CA VAL A 570 10.12 -2.89 1.38
C VAL A 570 9.84 -1.61 2.16
N VAL A 571 8.59 -1.17 2.17
CA VAL A 571 7.99 -0.23 3.12
C VAL A 571 6.60 -0.73 3.56
N ALA A 572 5.99 -0.03 4.52
CA ALA A 572 4.59 -0.14 4.90
C ALA A 572 4.03 1.28 5.13
N ALA A 573 2.71 1.44 5.25
CA ALA A 573 2.08 2.75 5.43
C ALA A 573 0.71 2.60 6.11
N THR A 574 0.03 3.70 6.45
CA THR A 574 -1.35 3.57 6.98
C THR A 574 -2.41 3.41 5.89
N ASP A 575 -2.22 4.01 4.70
CA ASP A 575 -3.29 4.21 3.70
C ASP A 575 -4.48 4.93 4.38
N THR A 576 -4.19 5.91 5.25
CA THR A 576 -5.25 6.50 6.08
C THR A 576 -6.15 7.46 5.31
N HIS A 577 -7.42 7.06 5.16
CA HIS A 577 -8.50 7.87 4.58
C HIS A 577 -8.99 9.01 5.50
N ALA A 578 -8.37 9.21 6.67
CA ALA A 578 -8.81 10.15 7.72
C ALA A 578 -7.80 11.26 8.07
N ALA A 579 -6.74 11.47 7.28
CA ALA A 579 -5.66 12.43 7.55
C ALA A 579 -4.93 12.21 8.90
N THR A 580 -4.83 10.96 9.35
CA THR A 580 -4.23 10.53 10.63
C THR A 580 -2.96 9.67 10.43
N PRO A 581 -1.90 10.22 9.81
CA PRO A 581 -0.69 9.46 9.45
C PRO A 581 -0.05 8.80 10.66
N GLY A 582 0.33 7.52 10.52
CA GLY A 582 0.94 6.73 11.59
C GLY A 582 0.04 6.44 12.81
N ALA A 583 -1.29 6.48 12.67
CA ALA A 583 -2.26 6.17 13.74
C ALA A 583 -2.41 4.65 14.04
N VAL A 584 -1.28 3.96 14.15
CA VAL A 584 -1.14 2.49 14.13
C VAL A 584 -1.37 1.78 15.48
N ASP A 585 -1.82 2.49 16.51
CA ASP A 585 -1.99 1.92 17.86
C ASP A 585 -3.25 1.07 17.96
N GLU A 586 -3.13 -0.26 17.94
CA GLU A 586 -4.23 -1.20 18.21
C GLU A 586 -5.10 -0.80 19.42
N ALA A 587 -4.50 -0.20 20.46
CA ALA A 587 -5.21 0.19 21.68
C ALA A 587 -5.96 1.54 21.61
N ASP A 588 -5.71 2.40 20.62
CA ASP A 588 -6.41 3.69 20.40
C ASP A 588 -6.71 3.98 18.92
N TRP A 589 -6.77 2.94 18.07
CA TRP A 589 -7.18 3.07 16.67
C TRP A 589 -8.62 3.59 16.56
N ARG A 590 -8.86 4.49 15.60
CA ARG A 590 -10.11 5.25 15.47
C ARG A 590 -10.73 5.22 14.07
N GLY A 591 -10.25 4.33 13.21
CA GLY A 591 -10.71 4.20 11.83
C GLY A 591 -9.97 5.09 10.84
N HIS A 592 -9.93 4.62 9.59
CA HIS A 592 -9.48 5.33 8.40
C HIS A 592 -10.66 5.80 7.55
N VAL A 593 -11.72 4.99 7.38
CA VAL A 593 -12.86 5.32 6.51
C VAL A 593 -14.11 5.82 7.27
N SER A 594 -15.08 6.39 6.55
CA SER A 594 -16.24 7.08 7.14
C SER A 594 -17.24 6.17 7.85
N VAL A 595 -17.14 4.85 7.61
CA VAL A 595 -17.92 3.80 8.29
C VAL A 595 -17.18 3.21 9.51
N GLU A 596 -16.13 3.88 9.99
CA GLU A 596 -15.32 3.43 11.13
C GLU A 596 -15.31 4.43 12.30
N SER A 597 -16.24 5.40 12.29
CA SER A 597 -16.26 6.55 13.21
C SER A 597 -16.48 6.17 14.68
N THR A 598 -17.10 5.02 14.94
CA THR A 598 -17.36 4.47 16.28
C THR A 598 -17.01 2.97 16.39
N PRO A 599 -16.75 2.46 17.61
CA PRO A 599 -16.50 1.03 17.85
C PRO A 599 -17.61 0.11 17.32
N GLN A 600 -18.87 0.55 17.36
CA GLN A 600 -20.00 -0.27 16.90
C GLN A 600 -20.00 -0.47 15.38
N GLU A 601 -19.58 0.56 14.64
CA GLU A 601 -19.48 0.56 13.17
C GLU A 601 -18.24 -0.22 12.72
N ARG A 602 -17.09 0.00 13.36
CA ARG A 602 -15.85 -0.74 13.06
C ARG A 602 -16.00 -2.25 13.22
N LEU A 603 -16.75 -2.71 14.21
CA LEU A 603 -17.02 -4.13 14.43
C LEU A 603 -18.02 -4.76 13.41
N GLN A 604 -18.29 -4.10 12.28
CA GLN A 604 -19.03 -4.65 11.13
C GLN A 604 -18.11 -4.78 9.90
N PRO A 605 -18.42 -5.68 8.93
CA PRO A 605 -17.77 -5.68 7.62
C PRO A 605 -18.03 -4.38 6.85
N GLY A 606 -16.96 -3.78 6.32
CA GLY A 606 -16.99 -2.54 5.55
C GLY A 606 -17.05 -2.75 4.03
N LEU A 607 -16.61 -1.75 3.28
CA LEU A 607 -16.42 -1.80 1.82
C LEU A 607 -14.92 -1.66 1.53
N LEU A 608 -14.40 -2.37 0.52
CA LEU A 608 -12.97 -2.37 0.17
C LEU A 608 -12.08 -2.76 1.36
N THR A 609 -12.38 -3.90 1.99
CA THR A 609 -11.62 -4.46 3.14
C THR A 609 -11.38 -3.45 4.26
N SER A 610 -12.48 -2.86 4.75
CA SER A 610 -12.53 -1.94 5.89
C SER A 610 -13.49 -2.47 6.97
N GLY A 611 -13.60 -1.77 8.10
CA GLY A 611 -14.32 -2.25 9.27
C GLY A 611 -13.58 -3.41 9.92
N ILE A 612 -14.29 -4.49 10.25
CA ILE A 612 -13.71 -5.64 10.96
C ILE A 612 -12.59 -6.34 10.17
N ASP A 613 -12.67 -6.30 8.84
CA ASP A 613 -11.70 -6.83 7.90
C ASP A 613 -10.43 -5.96 7.78
N GLY A 614 -10.46 -4.73 8.30
CA GLY A 614 -9.33 -3.79 8.30
C GLY A 614 -8.47 -3.84 9.57
N ASN A 615 -7.32 -3.16 9.51
CA ASN A 615 -6.34 -3.04 10.60
C ASN A 615 -5.80 -1.59 10.72
N PRO A 616 -4.98 -1.22 11.73
CA PRO A 616 -4.50 0.16 11.93
C PRO A 616 -3.48 0.68 10.90
N GLY A 617 -3.00 -0.18 10.00
CA GLY A 617 -1.94 0.11 9.05
C GLY A 617 -0.53 0.09 9.66
N GLY A 618 0.47 0.23 8.79
CA GLY A 618 1.90 0.14 9.12
C GLY A 618 2.66 1.46 9.03
N LEU A 619 3.99 1.37 9.11
CA LEU A 619 4.91 2.52 9.01
C LEU A 619 6.05 2.27 8.02
N ALA A 620 6.47 3.34 7.34
CA ALA A 620 7.60 3.35 6.42
C ALA A 620 8.88 3.62 7.21
N GLY A 621 9.82 2.67 7.18
CA GLY A 621 11.14 2.79 7.78
C GLY A 621 12.21 3.02 6.73
N VAL A 622 13.10 3.99 6.96
CA VAL A 622 14.29 4.19 6.11
C VAL A 622 15.55 4.35 6.96
N TRP A 623 16.68 3.87 6.47
CA TRP A 623 17.98 4.20 7.07
C TRP A 623 18.65 5.31 6.25
N ALA A 624 18.53 6.55 6.73
CA ALA A 624 19.07 7.75 6.09
C ALA A 624 20.25 8.33 6.88
N VAL A 625 21.22 8.96 6.21
CA VAL A 625 22.39 9.56 6.91
C VAL A 625 22.03 10.76 7.80
N GLU A 626 20.87 11.37 7.56
CA GLU A 626 20.25 12.46 8.32
C GLU A 626 18.75 12.55 7.95
N ASN A 627 17.95 13.33 8.67
CA ASN A 627 16.54 13.59 8.33
C ASN A 627 16.41 14.77 7.34
N SER A 628 16.65 14.52 6.06
CA SER A 628 16.41 15.47 4.97
C SER A 628 15.82 14.76 3.75
N ARG A 629 15.08 15.51 2.90
CA ARG A 629 14.43 14.96 1.71
C ARG A 629 15.36 14.15 0.83
N ASP A 630 16.53 14.71 0.49
CA ASP A 630 17.54 14.02 -0.32
C ASP A 630 18.03 12.72 0.35
N ALA A 631 18.37 12.75 1.64
CA ALA A 631 18.87 11.57 2.35
C ALA A 631 17.83 10.44 2.50
N ILE A 632 16.54 10.79 2.62
CA ILE A 632 15.40 9.87 2.67
C ILE A 632 15.08 9.33 1.27
N PHE A 633 15.06 10.18 0.25
CA PHE A 633 14.82 9.78 -1.14
C PHE A 633 15.92 8.85 -1.66
N ASP A 634 17.19 9.17 -1.38
CA ASP A 634 18.32 8.29 -1.68
C ASP A 634 18.25 6.97 -0.91
N ALA A 635 17.58 6.90 0.26
CA ALA A 635 17.37 5.66 1.00
C ALA A 635 16.34 4.76 0.32
N MET A 636 15.25 5.35 -0.20
CA MET A 636 14.26 4.65 -1.01
C MET A 636 14.85 4.15 -2.34
N LEU A 637 15.62 4.98 -3.05
CA LEU A 637 16.29 4.56 -4.30
C LEU A 637 17.25 3.37 -4.11
N ARG A 638 18.07 3.39 -3.03
CA ARG A 638 18.99 2.29 -2.72
C ARG A 638 18.34 1.11 -1.99
N ARG A 639 17.01 1.15 -1.78
CA ARG A 639 16.22 0.12 -1.08
C ARG A 639 16.70 -0.17 0.35
N GLU A 640 17.31 0.80 1.03
CA GLU A 640 17.71 0.61 2.44
C GLU A 640 16.55 0.96 3.38
N THR A 641 15.42 0.32 3.10
CA THR A 641 14.12 0.59 3.69
C THR A 641 13.56 -0.66 4.34
N PHE A 642 12.60 -0.47 5.24
CA PHE A 642 11.86 -1.52 5.92
C PHE A 642 10.41 -1.09 6.14
N GLY A 643 9.52 -2.04 6.34
CA GLY A 643 8.14 -1.79 6.76
C GLY A 643 7.87 -2.38 8.14
N THR A 644 6.96 -1.79 8.92
CA THR A 644 6.39 -2.43 10.12
C THR A 644 4.88 -2.51 10.00
N SER A 645 4.23 -3.51 10.62
CA SER A 645 2.77 -3.63 10.66
C SER A 645 2.07 -2.72 11.67
N GLY A 646 2.85 -1.94 12.44
CA GLY A 646 2.36 -0.98 13.41
C GLY A 646 3.48 -0.39 14.26
N PRO A 647 3.87 -1.01 15.40
CA PRO A 647 4.92 -0.51 16.27
C PRO A 647 6.25 -0.18 15.55
N ARG A 648 7.02 0.76 16.11
CA ARG A 648 8.33 1.18 15.58
C ARG A 648 9.47 0.20 15.89
N ILE A 649 9.27 -1.07 15.52
CA ILE A 649 10.32 -2.08 15.49
C ILE A 649 11.40 -1.61 14.52
N THR A 650 12.66 -1.67 14.94
CA THR A 650 13.82 -1.18 14.18
C THR A 650 14.68 -2.38 13.73
N PRO A 651 14.44 -2.95 12.54
CA PRO A 651 15.26 -4.01 11.97
C PRO A 651 16.46 -3.44 11.18
N ARG A 652 17.54 -4.21 11.13
CA ARG A 652 18.74 -3.92 10.33
C ARG A 652 19.34 -5.24 9.85
N PHE A 653 19.77 -5.27 8.59
CA PHE A 653 20.25 -6.49 7.93
C PHE A 653 21.42 -6.18 7.00
N PHE A 654 22.46 -7.02 7.08
CA PHE A 654 23.63 -6.99 6.22
C PHE A 654 23.95 -8.40 5.70
N GLY A 655 24.59 -8.47 4.53
CA GLY A 655 25.05 -9.70 3.89
C GLY A 655 26.46 -9.53 3.32
N GLY A 656 27.29 -10.55 3.44
CA GLY A 656 28.68 -10.56 3.02
C GLY A 656 29.24 -11.98 3.01
N TRP A 657 30.57 -12.15 3.02
CA TRP A 657 31.22 -13.47 2.95
C TRP A 657 32.02 -13.84 4.20
N ASP A 658 32.61 -12.83 4.85
CA ASP A 658 33.65 -12.97 5.88
C ASP A 658 33.33 -12.21 7.19
N TYR A 659 32.04 -12.11 7.58
CA TYR A 659 31.70 -11.56 8.90
C TYR A 659 32.13 -12.50 10.05
N ASP A 660 32.68 -11.91 11.11
CA ASP A 660 33.06 -12.62 12.33
C ASP A 660 31.83 -13.18 13.07
N ALA A 661 31.95 -14.37 13.66
CA ALA A 661 30.84 -15.03 14.37
C ALA A 661 30.44 -14.35 15.69
N ASP A 662 31.30 -13.48 16.24
CA ASP A 662 31.05 -12.69 17.46
C ASP A 662 30.58 -11.26 17.16
N LEU A 663 30.23 -10.93 15.91
CA LEU A 663 29.92 -9.56 15.51
C LEU A 663 28.72 -8.95 16.26
N CYS A 664 27.78 -9.77 16.74
CA CYS A 664 26.68 -9.32 17.63
C CYS A 664 27.15 -8.79 19.00
N ASP A 665 28.31 -9.23 19.50
CA ASP A 665 28.87 -8.81 20.79
C ASP A 665 29.78 -7.57 20.65
N ARG A 666 30.02 -7.10 19.42
CA ARG A 666 30.95 -6.02 19.10
C ARG A 666 30.30 -4.63 19.12
N THR A 667 31.01 -3.66 19.69
CA THR A 667 30.56 -2.26 19.75
C THR A 667 30.62 -1.53 18.40
N ASP A 668 31.35 -2.07 17.42
CA ASP A 668 31.50 -1.56 16.05
C ASP A 668 30.72 -2.40 15.01
N MET A 669 29.69 -3.14 15.45
CA MET A 669 28.87 -4.03 14.61
C MET A 669 28.30 -3.34 13.37
N VAL A 670 27.89 -2.07 13.47
CA VAL A 670 27.25 -1.33 12.37
C VAL A 670 28.28 -0.88 11.34
N GLU A 671 29.40 -0.32 11.80
CA GLU A 671 30.56 0.07 11.00
C GLU A 671 31.12 -1.14 10.24
N ALA A 672 31.33 -2.25 10.94
CA ALA A 672 31.80 -3.51 10.36
C ALA A 672 30.77 -4.12 9.40
N GLY A 673 29.47 -3.99 9.67
CA GLY A 673 28.39 -4.38 8.76
C GLY A 673 28.46 -3.67 7.42
N TYR A 674 28.66 -2.34 7.42
CA TYR A 674 28.85 -1.55 6.19
C TYR A 674 30.21 -1.78 5.51
N ALA A 675 31.27 -2.15 6.26
CA ALA A 675 32.61 -2.34 5.70
C ALA A 675 32.85 -3.76 5.16
N GLY A 676 32.16 -4.78 5.68
CA GLY A 676 32.37 -6.19 5.34
C GLY A 676 31.42 -6.78 4.29
N GLY A 677 30.51 -5.98 3.73
CA GLY A 677 29.48 -6.47 2.80
C GLY A 677 28.51 -5.37 2.38
N VAL A 678 27.25 -5.74 2.14
CA VAL A 678 26.17 -4.82 1.74
C VAL A 678 25.04 -4.80 2.76
N PRO A 679 24.35 -3.65 2.94
CA PRO A 679 23.10 -3.60 3.66
C PRO A 679 21.95 -4.17 2.82
N MET A 680 20.81 -4.40 3.48
CA MET A 680 19.50 -4.55 2.83
C MET A 680 19.25 -3.51 1.74
N GLY A 681 18.68 -3.97 0.63
CA GLY A 681 18.52 -3.21 -0.62
C GLY A 681 19.61 -3.44 -1.67
N GLY A 682 20.76 -4.01 -1.25
CA GLY A 682 21.94 -4.25 -2.08
C GLY A 682 22.11 -5.69 -2.60
N ASP A 683 23.13 -5.85 -3.43
CA ASP A 683 23.54 -7.10 -4.06
C ASP A 683 24.82 -7.64 -3.43
N LEU A 684 24.87 -8.95 -3.14
CA LEU A 684 26.11 -9.60 -2.74
C LEU A 684 27.14 -9.51 -3.88
N SER A 685 28.38 -9.14 -3.56
CA SER A 685 29.49 -9.26 -4.50
C SER A 685 29.69 -10.73 -4.89
N ALA A 686 30.09 -10.99 -6.14
CA ALA A 686 30.35 -12.35 -6.61
C ALA A 686 31.28 -13.15 -5.66
N PRO A 687 30.97 -14.44 -5.39
CA PRO A 687 31.70 -15.26 -4.43
C PRO A 687 33.16 -15.50 -4.84
N ALA A 688 34.08 -15.48 -3.88
CA ALA A 688 35.50 -15.70 -4.11
C ALA A 688 35.86 -17.15 -4.54
N SER A 689 34.96 -18.11 -4.29
CA SER A 689 35.05 -19.50 -4.76
C SER A 689 33.66 -20.15 -4.81
N ALA A 690 33.51 -21.27 -5.51
CA ALA A 690 32.26 -22.03 -5.53
C ALA A 690 31.86 -22.62 -4.16
N ASP A 691 32.83 -22.77 -3.25
CA ASP A 691 32.61 -23.25 -1.87
C ASP A 691 32.23 -22.12 -0.89
N ALA A 692 32.26 -20.84 -1.33
CA ALA A 692 31.98 -19.71 -0.47
C ALA A 692 30.49 -19.69 -0.06
N LYS A 693 30.23 -19.44 1.23
CA LYS A 693 28.88 -19.40 1.82
C LYS A 693 28.63 -18.01 2.41
N PRO A 694 27.54 -17.32 2.03
CA PRO A 694 27.29 -15.98 2.51
C PRO A 694 27.00 -15.99 4.02
N VAL A 695 27.42 -14.92 4.68
CA VAL A 695 27.17 -14.65 6.09
C VAL A 695 26.27 -13.43 6.19
N PHE A 696 25.26 -13.55 7.03
CA PHE A 696 24.25 -12.56 7.27
C PHE A 696 24.29 -12.09 8.71
N VAL A 697 24.10 -10.79 8.90
CA VAL A 697 24.09 -10.14 10.20
C VAL A 697 22.74 -9.44 10.33
N ALA A 698 21.90 -9.95 11.22
CA ALA A 698 20.53 -9.50 11.38
C ALA A 698 20.31 -9.00 12.81
N THR A 699 19.72 -7.82 12.97
CA THR A 699 19.29 -7.30 14.28
C THR A 699 17.88 -6.75 14.22
N ALA A 700 17.18 -6.78 15.34
CA ALA A 700 15.98 -5.99 15.56
C ALA A 700 15.90 -5.51 17.01
N THR A 701 15.35 -4.31 17.20
CA THR A 701 14.96 -3.77 18.51
C THR A 701 13.47 -3.46 18.45
N ARG A 702 12.70 -3.82 19.49
CA ARG A 702 11.26 -3.49 19.55
C ARG A 702 11.03 -1.98 19.67
N ASP A 703 9.78 -1.55 19.50
CA ASP A 703 9.41 -0.21 19.93
C ASP A 703 9.45 -0.09 21.48
N PRO A 704 10.19 0.88 22.06
CA PRO A 704 10.18 1.13 23.51
C PRO A 704 8.87 1.77 24.01
N SER A 705 7.93 2.14 23.13
CA SER A 705 6.62 2.68 23.49
C SER A 705 5.72 1.66 24.21
N ARG A 706 4.48 2.06 24.53
CA ARG A 706 3.45 1.13 25.01
C ARG A 706 2.91 0.20 23.92
N MET A 707 3.09 0.55 22.64
CA MET A 707 2.59 -0.22 21.50
C MET A 707 3.43 -1.47 21.29
N GLY A 708 4.77 -1.36 21.30
CA GLY A 708 5.67 -2.49 21.13
C GLY A 708 5.57 -3.53 22.25
N ALA A 709 5.49 -4.80 21.87
CA ALA A 709 5.68 -5.97 22.72
C ALA A 709 7.16 -6.42 22.70
N PRO A 710 7.60 -7.28 23.63
CA PRO A 710 8.88 -7.97 23.49
C PRO A 710 8.96 -8.77 22.18
N LEU A 711 10.09 -8.72 21.48
CA LEU A 711 10.37 -9.56 20.32
C LEU A 711 10.30 -11.04 20.71
N GLN A 712 9.60 -11.83 19.89
CA GLN A 712 9.52 -13.28 20.02
C GLN A 712 10.61 -13.95 19.19
N GLN A 713 10.79 -13.54 17.93
CA GLN A 713 11.70 -14.16 16.96
C GLN A 713 12.33 -13.14 16.01
N LEU A 714 13.51 -13.50 15.51
CA LEU A 714 14.15 -12.91 14.36
C LEU A 714 14.30 -14.01 13.29
N GLN A 715 13.68 -13.83 12.13
CA GLN A 715 13.61 -14.81 11.06
C GLN A 715 14.33 -14.30 9.80
N LEU A 716 14.96 -15.21 9.06
CA LEU A 716 15.46 -15.00 7.71
C LEU A 716 14.52 -15.73 6.74
N VAL A 717 14.04 -15.04 5.73
CA VAL A 717 13.29 -15.64 4.61
C VAL A 717 14.25 -15.72 3.42
N LYS A 718 14.55 -16.95 2.99
CA LYS A 718 15.37 -17.28 1.82
C LYS A 718 14.44 -17.71 0.69
N GLY A 719 14.64 -17.17 -0.51
CA GLY A 719 13.93 -17.59 -1.72
C GLY A 719 14.86 -17.71 -2.91
N TRP A 720 14.76 -18.79 -3.67
CA TRP A 720 15.68 -19.10 -4.77
C TRP A 720 15.00 -19.89 -5.89
N ILE A 721 15.66 -19.96 -7.04
CA ILE A 721 15.33 -20.89 -8.13
C ILE A 721 16.31 -22.07 -8.05
N ASP A 722 15.82 -23.30 -8.12
CA ASP A 722 16.66 -24.51 -8.04
C ASP A 722 17.11 -25.06 -9.40
N GLU A 723 17.90 -26.14 -9.39
CA GLU A 723 18.42 -26.83 -10.58
C GLU A 723 17.31 -27.32 -11.53
N GLU A 724 16.11 -27.57 -11.02
CA GLU A 724 14.92 -27.96 -11.80
C GLU A 724 14.09 -26.75 -12.28
N GLY A 725 14.54 -25.53 -12.01
CA GLY A 725 13.83 -24.29 -12.35
C GLY A 725 12.55 -24.10 -11.53
N GLN A 726 12.49 -24.64 -10.32
CA GLN A 726 11.35 -24.47 -9.41
C GLN A 726 11.60 -23.32 -8.42
N ARG A 727 10.56 -22.54 -8.16
CA ARG A 727 10.55 -21.48 -7.15
C ARG A 727 10.55 -22.10 -5.76
N ARG A 728 11.54 -21.77 -4.92
CA ARG A 728 11.69 -22.24 -3.55
C ARG A 728 11.56 -21.10 -2.56
N ALA A 729 10.97 -21.37 -1.39
CA ALA A 729 10.91 -20.43 -0.27
C ALA A 729 11.07 -21.16 1.07
N GLN A 730 11.84 -20.59 1.98
CA GLN A 730 12.12 -21.13 3.30
C GLN A 730 12.20 -20.01 4.35
N VAL A 731 11.56 -20.23 5.50
CA VAL A 731 11.71 -19.38 6.70
C VAL A 731 12.66 -20.09 7.68
N ILE A 732 13.64 -19.35 8.19
CA ILE A 732 14.70 -19.84 9.08
C ILE A 732 14.70 -18.96 10.34
N VAL A 733 14.49 -19.54 11.52
CA VAL A 733 14.58 -18.78 12.78
C VAL A 733 16.07 -18.59 13.12
N LEU A 734 16.51 -17.33 13.16
CA LEU A 734 17.89 -16.96 13.48
C LEU A 734 18.12 -16.81 14.99
N SER A 735 17.14 -16.22 15.70
CA SER A 735 17.23 -15.91 17.12
C SER A 735 15.83 -15.76 17.75
N GLY A 736 15.76 -15.81 19.08
CA GLY A 736 14.49 -15.95 19.81
C GLY A 736 13.89 -17.36 19.66
N GLY A 737 12.57 -17.48 19.80
CA GLY A 737 11.86 -18.77 19.67
C GLY A 737 10.44 -18.74 20.21
N PRO A 738 9.77 -19.90 20.36
CA PRO A 738 8.46 -19.98 21.00
C PRO A 738 8.50 -19.52 22.46
N SER A 739 7.71 -18.50 22.80
CA SER A 739 7.57 -17.94 24.14
C SER A 739 6.33 -18.49 24.86
N ASP A 740 6.18 -18.18 26.16
CA ASP A 740 4.93 -18.39 26.91
C ASP A 740 3.97 -17.19 26.79
N ALA A 741 4.24 -16.28 25.85
CA ALA A 741 3.56 -15.00 25.75
C ALA A 741 2.08 -15.13 25.38
N SER A 742 1.26 -14.33 26.06
CA SER A 742 -0.20 -14.40 25.93
C SER A 742 -0.89 -13.10 26.31
N VAL A 743 -2.12 -12.96 25.82
CA VAL A 743 -2.97 -11.78 25.95
C VAL A 743 -4.20 -12.14 26.79
N ASP A 744 -4.50 -11.36 27.83
CA ASP A 744 -5.78 -11.47 28.53
C ASP A 744 -6.86 -10.72 27.73
N LEU A 745 -7.68 -11.47 26.98
CA LEU A 745 -8.75 -10.93 26.14
C LEU A 745 -9.87 -10.23 26.93
N SER A 746 -9.85 -10.24 28.27
CA SER A 746 -10.77 -9.46 29.11
C SER A 746 -10.23 -8.08 29.51
N THR A 747 -8.94 -7.79 29.29
CA THR A 747 -8.31 -6.48 29.58
C THR A 747 -7.49 -5.90 28.42
N GLY A 748 -7.06 -6.74 27.47
CA GLY A 748 -6.07 -6.41 26.44
C GLY A 748 -4.62 -6.46 26.93
N GLU A 749 -4.36 -6.85 28.18
CA GLU A 749 -3.02 -6.86 28.77
C GLU A 749 -2.17 -8.04 28.26
N ARG A 750 -0.89 -7.77 28.01
CA ARG A 750 0.11 -8.74 27.54
C ARG A 750 0.93 -9.31 28.71
N SER A 751 1.35 -10.56 28.59
CA SER A 751 2.18 -11.26 29.59
C SER A 751 3.13 -12.28 28.92
N GLY A 752 4.09 -12.80 29.68
CA GLY A 752 5.11 -13.78 29.26
C GLY A 752 6.46 -13.17 28.88
N GLU A 753 7.43 -14.03 28.58
CA GLU A 753 8.82 -13.65 28.28
C GLU A 753 9.06 -13.32 26.80
N GLY A 754 10.12 -12.56 26.52
CA GLY A 754 10.59 -12.17 25.18
C GLY A 754 11.74 -11.16 25.27
N HIS A 755 12.13 -10.55 24.15
CA HIS A 755 13.38 -9.81 24.03
C HIS A 755 13.16 -8.31 23.72
N ASP A 756 13.92 -7.41 24.37
CA ASP A 756 13.97 -5.99 23.96
C ASP A 756 14.69 -5.81 22.61
N SER A 757 15.72 -6.63 22.37
CA SER A 757 16.47 -6.71 21.12
C SER A 757 16.93 -8.13 20.81
N LEU A 758 17.05 -8.44 19.52
CA LEU A 758 17.61 -9.68 18.98
C LEU A 758 18.75 -9.37 18.02
N CYS A 759 19.78 -10.21 18.03
CA CYS A 759 20.86 -10.21 17.04
C CYS A 759 21.20 -11.66 16.66
N ALA A 760 21.65 -11.87 15.43
CA ALA A 760 22.24 -13.11 14.96
C ALA A 760 23.28 -12.87 13.86
N VAL A 761 24.35 -13.67 13.88
CA VAL A 761 25.23 -13.91 12.74
C VAL A 761 24.93 -15.32 12.22
N TYR A 762 24.61 -15.45 10.93
CA TYR A 762 24.16 -16.70 10.33
C TYR A 762 24.88 -16.97 9.00
N ARG A 763 25.38 -18.19 8.79
CA ARG A 763 25.98 -18.63 7.52
C ARG A 763 25.03 -19.60 6.82
N ASP A 764 24.72 -19.34 5.55
CA ASP A 764 23.87 -20.22 4.75
C ASP A 764 24.72 -21.35 4.15
N GLU A 765 24.88 -22.43 4.92
CA GLU A 765 25.60 -23.65 4.47
C GLU A 765 24.93 -24.30 3.24
N ASP A 766 23.61 -24.12 3.08
CA ASP A 766 22.79 -24.62 1.96
C ASP A 766 22.71 -23.61 0.80
N PHE A 767 23.62 -22.62 0.73
CA PHE A 767 23.78 -21.74 -0.43
C PHE A 767 24.46 -22.45 -1.59
N ASP A 768 23.96 -22.22 -2.81
CA ASP A 768 24.61 -22.59 -4.06
C ASP A 768 24.78 -21.33 -4.93
N PRO A 769 26.02 -20.97 -5.34
CA PRO A 769 26.26 -19.76 -6.12
C PRO A 769 25.71 -19.81 -7.56
N SER A 770 25.30 -20.98 -8.06
CA SER A 770 24.66 -21.13 -9.37
C SER A 770 23.14 -20.92 -9.36
N ASN A 771 22.53 -20.75 -8.17
CA ASN A 771 21.11 -20.51 -7.98
C ASN A 771 20.85 -19.04 -7.64
N SER A 772 20.13 -18.33 -8.50
CA SER A 772 19.68 -16.95 -8.23
C SER A 772 18.81 -16.94 -6.98
N THR A 773 19.13 -16.07 -6.02
CA THR A 773 18.63 -16.15 -4.63
C THR A 773 18.38 -14.74 -4.04
N TYR A 774 17.39 -14.62 -3.15
CA TYR A 774 17.22 -13.47 -2.26
C TYR A 774 17.12 -13.89 -0.79
N TYR A 775 17.38 -12.93 0.09
CA TYR A 775 17.23 -13.04 1.54
C TYR A 775 16.60 -11.77 2.11
N TYR A 776 15.63 -11.85 3.01
CA TYR A 776 15.22 -10.72 3.86
C TYR A 776 14.95 -11.15 5.30
N VAL A 777 14.96 -10.20 6.22
CA VAL A 777 14.72 -10.44 7.65
C VAL A 777 13.31 -10.02 8.03
N ARG A 778 12.64 -10.88 8.79
CA ARG A 778 11.35 -10.62 9.45
C ARG A 778 11.54 -10.69 10.96
N ALA A 779 11.42 -9.56 11.64
CA ALA A 779 11.30 -9.49 13.10
C ALA A 779 9.84 -9.69 13.49
N VAL A 780 9.59 -10.42 14.58
CA VAL A 780 8.24 -10.79 15.04
C VAL A 780 8.12 -10.50 16.53
N GLU A 781 7.14 -9.71 16.93
CA GLU A 781 6.79 -9.45 18.34
C GLU A 781 5.93 -10.58 18.94
N ASN A 782 5.96 -10.67 20.27
CA ASN A 782 4.99 -11.43 21.06
C ASN A 782 3.56 -10.90 20.80
N PRO A 783 2.53 -11.76 20.86
CA PRO A 783 1.17 -11.38 20.51
C PRO A 783 0.60 -10.23 21.36
N SER A 784 -0.15 -9.36 20.69
CA SER A 784 -0.94 -8.26 21.24
C SER A 784 -2.44 -8.53 21.03
N ALA A 785 -3.30 -7.81 21.75
CA ALA A 785 -4.72 -7.77 21.43
C ALA A 785 -4.95 -6.97 20.15
N ARG A 786 -5.76 -7.49 19.22
CA ARG A 786 -6.20 -6.74 18.03
C ARG A 786 -7.13 -5.60 18.44
N TRP A 787 -7.18 -4.49 17.69
CA TRP A 787 -8.09 -3.35 17.96
C TRP A 787 -9.54 -3.76 18.23
N SER A 788 -10.01 -4.83 17.58
CA SER A 788 -11.36 -5.36 17.72
C SER A 788 -11.67 -5.80 19.16
N VAL A 789 -10.68 -6.29 19.91
CA VAL A 789 -10.83 -6.60 21.33
C VAL A 789 -11.00 -5.32 22.14
N PHE A 790 -10.20 -4.27 21.89
CA PHE A 790 -10.32 -3.00 22.59
C PHE A 790 -11.68 -2.32 22.30
N ASP A 791 -12.18 -2.39 21.07
CA ASP A 791 -13.52 -1.91 20.72
C ASP A 791 -14.64 -2.74 21.36
N CYS A 792 -14.53 -4.07 21.37
CA CYS A 792 -15.44 -4.93 22.13
C CYS A 792 -15.41 -4.60 23.64
N LEU A 793 -14.27 -4.25 24.21
CA LEU A 793 -14.13 -3.86 25.62
C LEU A 793 -14.71 -2.46 25.91
N ARG A 794 -14.62 -1.51 24.97
CA ARG A 794 -15.27 -0.18 25.05
C ARG A 794 -16.80 -0.28 25.11
N LEU A 795 -17.39 -1.28 24.46
CA LEU A 795 -18.85 -1.46 24.39
C LEU A 795 -19.44 -2.12 25.66
N PRO A 796 -20.63 -1.67 26.12
CA PRO A 796 -21.43 -2.36 27.14
C PRO A 796 -21.71 -3.81 26.75
N GLU A 797 -21.70 -4.73 27.71
CA GLU A 797 -21.90 -6.18 27.45
C GLU A 797 -23.19 -6.50 26.68
N SER A 798 -24.25 -5.70 26.89
CA SER A 798 -25.54 -5.80 26.19
C SER A 798 -25.57 -5.25 24.75
N GLU A 799 -24.51 -4.57 24.32
CA GLU A 799 -24.42 -3.88 23.01
C GLU A 799 -23.35 -4.50 22.09
N ARG A 800 -22.53 -5.41 22.61
CA ARG A 800 -21.47 -6.09 21.86
C ARG A 800 -22.02 -6.94 20.70
N PRO A 801 -21.53 -6.77 19.46
CA PRO A 801 -21.89 -7.63 18.34
C PRO A 801 -21.32 -9.05 18.49
N ALA A 802 -21.84 -10.00 17.71
CA ALA A 802 -21.51 -11.43 17.82
C ALA A 802 -20.00 -11.73 17.72
N VAL A 803 -19.30 -11.00 16.83
CA VAL A 803 -17.84 -11.10 16.60
C VAL A 803 -17.00 -10.94 17.88
N CYS A 804 -17.50 -10.23 18.89
CA CYS A 804 -16.84 -10.13 20.20
C CYS A 804 -16.80 -11.47 20.99
N SER A 805 -17.42 -12.54 20.50
CA SER A 805 -17.67 -13.77 21.27
C SER A 805 -17.80 -15.07 20.46
N ASP A 806 -18.04 -15.03 19.15
CA ASP A 806 -18.24 -16.23 18.33
C ASP A 806 -16.96 -16.83 17.75
N GLY A 807 -15.85 -16.07 17.74
CA GLY A 807 -14.55 -16.50 17.20
C GLY A 807 -14.46 -16.47 15.68
N SER A 808 -15.28 -15.64 15.01
CA SER A 808 -15.25 -15.44 13.55
C SER A 808 -14.02 -14.71 13.04
N TYR A 809 -13.38 -13.86 13.88
CA TYR A 809 -12.18 -13.08 13.54
C TYR A 809 -11.05 -13.29 14.57
N PRO A 810 -9.78 -13.05 14.19
CA PRO A 810 -8.66 -13.02 15.14
C PRO A 810 -8.89 -12.03 16.28
N GLN A 811 -8.58 -12.45 17.50
CA GLN A 811 -8.62 -11.60 18.70
C GLN A 811 -7.22 -11.13 19.14
N THR A 812 -6.18 -11.64 18.48
CA THR A 812 -4.77 -11.28 18.72
C THR A 812 -4.06 -11.13 17.39
N VAL A 813 -3.13 -10.18 17.32
CA VAL A 813 -2.21 -9.99 16.20
C VAL A 813 -0.78 -10.31 16.67
N GLN A 814 0.15 -10.58 15.74
CA GLN A 814 1.59 -10.53 16.01
C GLN A 814 2.22 -9.48 15.11
N GLU A 815 2.75 -8.44 15.73
CA GLU A 815 3.36 -7.32 15.04
C GLU A 815 4.71 -7.72 14.43
N MET A 816 5.00 -7.20 13.24
CA MET A 816 6.14 -7.61 12.43
C MET A 816 6.87 -6.40 11.84
N ALA A 817 8.14 -6.62 11.51
CA ALA A 817 8.90 -5.72 10.67
C ALA A 817 9.75 -6.48 9.65
N TRP A 818 9.75 -5.99 8.42
CA TRP A 818 10.37 -6.63 7.26
C TRP A 818 11.44 -5.72 6.67
N THR A 819 12.66 -6.23 6.53
CA THR A 819 13.71 -5.52 5.78
C THR A 819 13.46 -5.64 4.29
N SER A 820 14.02 -4.70 3.51
CA SER A 820 14.28 -4.96 2.11
C SER A 820 15.18 -6.21 1.91
N PRO A 821 15.12 -6.89 0.76
CA PRO A 821 15.99 -8.02 0.50
C PRO A 821 17.46 -7.66 0.25
N ILE A 822 18.31 -8.67 0.34
CA ILE A 822 19.64 -8.73 -0.26
C ILE A 822 19.59 -9.84 -1.31
N TRP A 823 20.18 -9.61 -2.49
CA TRP A 823 20.15 -10.55 -3.61
C TRP A 823 21.52 -11.16 -3.91
N HIS A 824 21.50 -12.34 -4.52
CA HIS A 824 22.61 -12.97 -5.24
C HIS A 824 22.12 -13.35 -6.63
N GLU A 825 22.77 -12.83 -7.67
CA GLU A 825 22.47 -13.16 -9.07
C GLU A 825 23.50 -14.17 -9.58
N ALA A 826 23.04 -15.29 -10.14
CA ALA A 826 23.91 -16.45 -10.42
C ALA A 826 24.83 -16.31 -11.65
N LYS A 827 24.75 -15.20 -12.42
CA LYS A 827 25.40 -15.05 -13.72
C LYS A 827 25.83 -13.62 -14.03
N GLU A 828 27.08 -13.45 -14.43
CA GLU A 828 27.54 -12.49 -15.46
C GLU A 828 27.95 -13.29 -16.72
#